data_AF-A0AAE5AAV0-F1
#
_entry.id   AF-A0AAE5AAV0-F1
#
_cell.length_a   1.000
_cell.length_b   1.000
_cell.length_c   1.000
_cell.angle_alpha   90.00
_cell.angle_beta   90.00
_cell.angle_gamma   90.00
#
_symmetry.space_group_name_H-M   'P 1'
#
loop_
_entity.id
_entity.type
_entity.pdbx_description
1 polymer ?
#
loop_
_entity_poly.entity_id
_entity_poly.type
_entity_poly.pdbx_seq_one_letter_code
_entity_poly.pdbx_strand_id
1 'polypeptide(L)'
;MTTRYGQLAYTSFDKVGSAGGWQVKESTGELTDDETQQLIAGVRTVFNPVQPLPAYPTPEQLEGGPRRLAYRPLDSGAAGYWHSIPAGSDSTGRPGNVFAHVLLDRQPDAARRPIEWWRSAQWLRPYGPAAVARAALPPHAPEPGSVVTKDSVIAFALDPSTWRLTTLFGLLDAVVAALAGGPPVVLGAESVESAAQWIGLVSFLMSSGTAAELGFSTFDRADQVALALQSGQHLTAVPLGDLGAVPAGVVGIGETDLISLGELGGEPHRTSSGQPIEVTAWSAMAQVVLLDPESARPLLDDIDRFAAEVSDAGLHPAWPMAMAVAANAEFADAIDEAHEVITTFSPPGVPAGSVAAQVIAGVLSDVVGTSTAEAWRAVQSLPNGAAADYADVSYLCRALADDAWLTQAGPVPLGPRTFHRVTPPEEVRSAIGPALQRAREAGPERVLKVVDLLLRAGVQDDRLVASLRTEVVAALDDPARAAELSRRLGAEGKLTLAAALLRTSAGDVAAGVIGDGLLDWLAEGVEMPTAAELSQARPWDSGWTRAAVRGVRAVRRGPYAPGDRVAELWWLGVSGSPRFVQIAGDSVWDPADLLAVVGDGALPGAAAFRTLLGAPDSPDLDRLAAKVIDGNDDSAAVAQAAVRHITPQQWMQQRYVDTHQRAYLPFWEQALATARPGDVHRDFSAGLLTLAVLGTIAGQPFPEACHSLAADPELAVEAVRRVLPLVDGYEISPQVVLAVSLLHTVTAEDTEIPVSGVEAVLAQLAEQVAAPLQNDDHEVEGIATLMAQMSGDMSDGALRRYRKMVSRLLTRRADAQPSLAARLRGSR
;
A
#
# COMPACT_ATOMS: atom_id res chain seq x y z
N MET A 1 7.97 -44.56 -5.91
CA MET A 1 8.26 -43.67 -4.76
C MET A 1 9.75 -43.51 -4.74
N THR A 2 10.25 -42.29 -4.97
CA THR A 2 11.68 -42.00 -4.97
C THR A 2 12.25 -42.19 -3.55
N THR A 3 13.43 -42.77 -3.43
CA THR A 3 14.10 -42.98 -2.13
C THR A 3 14.55 -41.64 -1.55
N ARG A 4 14.58 -41.49 -0.22
CA ARG A 4 15.04 -40.25 0.46
C ARG A 4 16.42 -39.81 -0.03
N TYR A 5 17.34 -40.76 -0.13
CA TYR A 5 18.70 -40.51 -0.56
C TYR A 5 18.93 -40.87 -2.02
N GLY A 6 19.75 -40.07 -2.69
CA GLY A 6 20.39 -40.39 -3.95
C GLY A 6 21.90 -40.21 -3.83
N GLN A 7 22.69 -41.05 -4.48
CA GLN A 7 24.16 -40.96 -4.42
C GLN A 7 24.75 -40.94 -5.82
N LEU A 8 25.89 -40.26 -5.95
CA LEU A 8 26.63 -40.10 -7.19
C LEU A 8 28.13 -40.21 -6.92
N ALA A 9 28.82 -41.05 -7.68
CA ALA A 9 30.28 -41.08 -7.73
C ALA A 9 30.76 -40.40 -9.02
N TYR A 10 31.61 -39.38 -8.90
CA TYR A 10 32.13 -38.62 -10.04
C TYR A 10 33.67 -38.57 -10.00
N THR A 11 34.31 -38.97 -11.10
CA THR A 11 35.78 -39.04 -11.20
C THR A 11 36.22 -39.19 -12.65
N SER A 12 37.52 -39.03 -12.93
CA SER A 12 38.10 -39.43 -14.22
C SER A 12 38.41 -40.92 -14.20
N PHE A 13 37.79 -41.69 -15.11
CA PHE A 13 38.06 -43.12 -15.29
C PHE A 13 37.69 -43.61 -16.70
N ASP A 14 38.22 -44.78 -17.07
CA ASP A 14 37.87 -45.48 -18.32
C ASP A 14 36.62 -46.35 -18.13
N LYS A 15 35.53 -45.94 -18.75
CA LYS A 15 34.32 -46.76 -18.88
C LYS A 15 34.44 -47.64 -20.11
N VAL A 16 34.12 -48.94 -19.96
CA VAL A 16 34.11 -49.90 -21.08
C VAL A 16 33.21 -49.35 -22.20
N GLY A 17 33.79 -49.06 -23.37
CA GLY A 17 33.07 -48.55 -24.55
C GLY A 17 32.94 -47.02 -24.66
N SER A 18 33.58 -46.23 -23.81
CA SER A 18 33.63 -44.75 -23.89
C SER A 18 35.07 -44.24 -23.92
N ALA A 19 35.29 -43.04 -24.49
CA ALA A 19 36.54 -42.31 -24.28
C ALA A 19 36.68 -41.93 -22.79
N GLY A 20 37.89 -42.05 -22.25
CA GLY A 20 38.21 -41.70 -20.86
C GLY A 20 38.03 -40.21 -20.57
N GLY A 21 37.67 -39.87 -19.33
CA GLY A 21 37.45 -38.49 -18.90
C GLY A 21 36.58 -38.37 -17.65
N TRP A 22 36.31 -37.13 -17.24
CA TRP A 22 35.45 -36.79 -16.12
C TRP A 22 33.99 -37.12 -16.43
N GLN A 23 33.41 -38.04 -15.65
CA GLN A 23 32.02 -38.45 -15.84
C GLN A 23 31.46 -39.07 -14.56
N VAL A 24 30.14 -39.26 -14.55
CA VAL A 24 29.46 -40.07 -13.55
C VAL A 24 29.91 -41.52 -13.68
N LYS A 25 30.53 -42.04 -12.62
CA LYS A 25 30.92 -43.45 -12.54
C LYS A 25 29.74 -44.35 -12.21
N GLU A 26 28.96 -43.93 -11.22
CA GLU A 26 27.85 -44.70 -10.68
C GLU A 26 26.85 -43.73 -10.03
N SER A 27 25.57 -44.08 -10.10
CA SER A 27 24.49 -43.39 -9.41
C SER A 27 23.54 -44.41 -8.77
N THR A 28 22.98 -44.07 -7.61
CA THR A 28 21.97 -44.88 -6.91
C THR A 28 20.84 -43.99 -6.38
N GLY A 29 19.71 -44.60 -6.00
CA GLY A 29 18.58 -43.88 -5.40
C GLY A 29 17.71 -43.10 -6.39
N GLU A 30 17.62 -43.59 -7.64
CA GLU A 30 16.77 -43.04 -8.70
C GLU A 30 16.92 -41.51 -8.87
N LEU A 31 18.17 -41.04 -8.99
CA LEU A 31 18.45 -39.63 -9.30
C LEU A 31 17.82 -39.27 -10.65
N THR A 32 17.07 -38.18 -10.67
CA THR A 32 16.56 -37.56 -11.89
C THR A 32 17.70 -36.89 -12.68
N ASP A 33 17.46 -36.58 -13.95
CA ASP A 33 18.44 -35.87 -14.77
C ASP A 33 18.76 -34.48 -14.19
N ASP A 34 17.75 -33.75 -13.72
CA ASP A 34 17.92 -32.42 -13.12
C ASP A 34 18.72 -32.47 -11.82
N GLU A 35 18.38 -33.40 -10.90
CA GLU A 35 19.16 -33.63 -9.68
C GLU A 35 20.60 -34.01 -10.03
N THR A 36 20.81 -34.87 -11.02
CA THR A 36 22.14 -35.27 -11.46
C THR A 36 22.95 -34.07 -11.97
N GLN A 37 22.37 -33.20 -12.80
CA GLN A 37 23.03 -31.99 -13.27
C GLN A 37 23.37 -31.03 -12.12
N GLN A 38 22.44 -30.83 -11.19
CA GLN A 38 22.63 -29.96 -10.02
C GLN A 38 23.75 -30.48 -9.10
N LEU A 39 23.82 -31.79 -8.88
CA LEU A 39 24.88 -32.43 -8.11
C LEU A 39 26.25 -32.33 -8.82
N ILE A 40 26.30 -32.55 -10.14
CA ILE A 40 27.54 -32.42 -10.93
C ILE A 40 28.08 -30.99 -10.86
N ALA A 41 27.22 -29.98 -10.91
CA ALA A 41 27.64 -28.56 -10.85
C ALA A 41 28.43 -28.21 -9.57
N GLY A 42 28.20 -28.93 -8.46
CA GLY A 42 28.94 -28.75 -7.21
C GLY A 42 30.25 -29.55 -7.13
N VAL A 43 30.56 -30.43 -8.08
CA VAL A 43 31.77 -31.25 -8.07
C VAL A 43 33.02 -30.41 -8.38
N ARG A 44 34.08 -30.61 -7.59
CA ARG A 44 35.41 -30.07 -7.87
C ARG A 44 36.27 -31.14 -8.54
N THR A 45 36.64 -30.91 -9.79
CA THR A 45 37.53 -31.81 -10.56
C THR A 45 39.02 -31.50 -10.37
N VAL A 46 39.35 -30.48 -9.58
CA VAL A 46 40.72 -30.12 -9.20
C VAL A 46 40.79 -30.02 -7.68
N PHE A 47 41.75 -30.74 -7.09
CA PHE A 47 41.97 -30.75 -5.65
C PHE A 47 43.46 -30.62 -5.37
N ASN A 48 43.89 -29.44 -4.93
CA ASN A 48 45.29 -29.08 -4.73
C ASN A 48 45.59 -28.95 -3.22
N PRO A 49 45.84 -30.04 -2.49
CA PRO A 49 46.08 -29.98 -1.05
C PRO A 49 47.36 -29.20 -0.73
N VAL A 50 47.41 -28.60 0.46
CA VAL A 50 48.62 -27.91 0.96
C VAL A 50 49.81 -28.87 1.02
N GLN A 51 49.56 -30.09 1.49
CA GLN A 51 50.53 -31.18 1.49
C GLN A 51 49.99 -32.32 0.60
N PRO A 52 50.58 -32.55 -0.58
CA PRO A 52 50.16 -33.64 -1.46
C PRO A 52 50.52 -35.01 -0.89
N LEU A 53 49.66 -35.99 -1.14
CA LEU A 53 49.98 -37.38 -0.84
C LEU A 53 51.19 -37.82 -1.69
N PRO A 54 52.12 -38.61 -1.12
CA PRO A 54 53.21 -39.20 -1.89
C PRO A 54 52.66 -40.15 -2.94
N ALA A 55 53.46 -40.47 -3.97
CA ALA A 55 53.03 -41.34 -5.08
C ALA A 55 52.58 -42.75 -4.63
N TYR A 56 53.14 -43.23 -3.52
CA TYR A 56 52.80 -44.51 -2.89
C TYR A 56 52.51 -44.27 -1.40
N PRO A 57 51.29 -43.82 -1.06
CA PRO A 57 50.95 -43.50 0.31
C PRO A 57 50.73 -44.77 1.15
N THR A 58 51.14 -44.72 2.43
CA THR A 58 50.82 -45.76 3.40
C THR A 58 49.33 -45.72 3.79
N PRO A 59 48.76 -46.79 4.38
CA PRO A 59 47.39 -46.78 4.89
C PRO A 59 47.14 -45.63 5.88
N GLU A 60 48.09 -45.31 6.75
CA GLU A 60 47.99 -44.21 7.72
C GLU A 60 47.98 -42.86 7.02
N GLN A 61 48.78 -42.69 5.97
CA GLN A 61 48.79 -41.46 5.15
C GLN A 61 47.48 -41.30 4.35
N LEU A 62 46.88 -42.39 3.90
CA LEU A 62 45.56 -42.36 3.25
C LEU A 62 44.45 -42.02 4.25
N GLU A 63 44.52 -42.59 5.46
CA GLU A 63 43.55 -42.28 6.52
C GLU A 63 43.65 -40.81 6.94
N GLY A 64 44.85 -40.31 7.20
CA GLY A 64 45.12 -38.90 7.50
C GLY A 64 45.06 -37.95 6.30
N GLY A 65 44.82 -38.47 5.09
CA GLY A 65 44.91 -37.72 3.84
C GLY A 65 43.93 -36.54 3.75
N PRO A 66 44.20 -35.56 2.88
CA PRO A 66 43.40 -34.35 2.76
C PRO A 66 42.01 -34.65 2.19
N ARG A 67 41.00 -33.95 2.72
CA ARG A 67 39.59 -34.14 2.38
C ARG A 67 38.90 -32.79 2.28
N ARG A 68 37.89 -32.72 1.43
CA ARG A 68 36.92 -31.63 1.40
C ARG A 68 35.54 -32.21 1.60
N LEU A 69 34.81 -31.66 2.56
CA LEU A 69 33.38 -31.81 2.66
C LEU A 69 32.78 -30.44 2.37
N ALA A 70 31.90 -30.39 1.37
CA ALA A 70 31.04 -29.24 1.17
C ALA A 70 29.60 -29.65 1.31
N TYR A 71 28.78 -28.71 1.79
CA TYR A 71 27.36 -28.87 2.00
C TYR A 71 26.64 -27.60 1.52
N ARG A 72 25.43 -27.77 0.99
CA ARG A 72 24.48 -26.65 0.83
C ARG A 72 23.04 -27.15 0.72
N PRO A 73 22.06 -26.36 1.19
CA PRO A 73 20.66 -26.55 0.81
C PRO A 73 20.49 -26.32 -0.71
N LEU A 74 19.47 -26.95 -1.28
CA LEU A 74 19.08 -26.86 -2.69
C LEU A 74 17.66 -26.28 -2.79
N ASP A 75 17.37 -25.57 -3.89
CA ASP A 75 16.08 -24.87 -4.11
C ASP A 75 14.83 -25.75 -3.97
N SER A 76 14.97 -27.07 -4.10
CA SER A 76 13.89 -28.04 -3.96
C SER A 76 13.56 -28.41 -2.50
N GLY A 77 14.22 -27.80 -1.51
CA GLY A 77 14.17 -28.21 -0.09
C GLY A 77 14.98 -29.48 0.21
N ALA A 78 15.75 -29.96 -0.76
CA ALA A 78 16.73 -31.03 -0.59
C ALA A 78 18.08 -30.44 -0.18
N ALA A 79 19.03 -31.29 0.21
CA ALA A 79 20.39 -30.86 0.50
C ALA A 79 21.43 -31.73 -0.22
N GLY A 80 22.54 -31.11 -0.59
CA GLY A 80 23.67 -31.78 -1.24
C GLY A 80 24.90 -31.82 -0.35
N TYR A 81 25.62 -32.95 -0.38
CA TYR A 81 26.93 -33.12 0.24
C TYR A 81 27.93 -33.54 -0.82
N TRP A 82 29.10 -32.91 -0.86
CA TRP A 82 30.20 -33.24 -1.76
C TRP A 82 31.44 -33.59 -0.96
N HIS A 83 31.73 -34.89 -0.84
CA HIS A 83 32.98 -35.38 -0.27
C HIS A 83 34.01 -35.64 -1.37
N SER A 84 35.07 -34.82 -1.41
CA SER A 84 36.12 -34.88 -2.44
C SER A 84 37.48 -35.22 -1.84
N ILE A 85 38.21 -36.12 -2.50
CA ILE A 85 39.57 -36.53 -2.10
C ILE A 85 40.51 -36.65 -3.31
N PRO A 86 41.84 -36.51 -3.12
CA PRO A 86 42.81 -36.89 -4.15
C PRO A 86 42.74 -38.39 -4.43
N ALA A 87 42.65 -38.76 -5.71
CA ALA A 87 42.52 -40.15 -6.16
C ALA A 87 43.79 -40.69 -6.86
N GLY A 88 44.89 -39.95 -6.82
CA GLY A 88 46.15 -40.33 -7.45
C GLY A 88 46.19 -40.06 -8.96
N SER A 89 46.82 -40.95 -9.72
CA SER A 89 46.82 -40.86 -11.18
C SER A 89 45.54 -41.47 -11.77
N ASP A 90 45.05 -40.91 -12.87
CA ASP A 90 43.96 -41.52 -13.64
C ASP A 90 44.42 -42.79 -14.38
N SER A 91 43.51 -43.46 -15.09
CA SER A 91 43.80 -44.69 -15.84
C SER A 91 44.78 -44.49 -17.01
N THR A 92 45.01 -43.24 -17.44
CA THR A 92 46.00 -42.87 -18.46
C THR A 92 47.37 -42.49 -17.86
N GLY A 93 47.49 -42.53 -16.53
CA GLY A 93 48.71 -42.18 -15.81
C GLY A 93 48.88 -40.67 -15.58
N ARG A 94 47.87 -39.83 -15.86
CA ARG A 94 47.93 -38.40 -15.58
C ARG A 94 47.70 -38.17 -14.08
N PRO A 95 48.57 -37.43 -13.39
CA PRO A 95 48.39 -37.12 -11.97
C PRO A 95 47.23 -36.14 -11.76
N GLY A 96 46.76 -36.03 -10.51
CA GLY A 96 45.76 -35.03 -10.11
C GLY A 96 44.31 -35.46 -10.30
N ASN A 97 44.02 -36.77 -10.34
CA ASN A 97 42.65 -37.25 -10.33
C ASN A 97 42.00 -36.96 -8.97
N VAL A 98 40.69 -36.72 -8.99
CA VAL A 98 39.85 -36.44 -7.81
C VAL A 98 38.70 -37.43 -7.83
N PHE A 99 38.36 -37.96 -6.65
CA PHE A 99 37.16 -38.78 -6.48
C PHE A 99 36.16 -38.00 -5.63
N ALA A 100 34.98 -37.75 -6.18
CA ALA A 100 33.87 -37.12 -5.48
C ALA A 100 32.79 -38.17 -5.19
N HIS A 101 32.49 -38.38 -3.90
CA HIS A 101 31.28 -39.06 -3.46
C HIS A 101 30.27 -37.98 -3.06
N VAL A 102 29.17 -37.91 -3.81
CA VAL A 102 28.12 -36.90 -3.64
C VAL A 102 26.85 -37.57 -3.14
N LEU A 103 26.21 -36.95 -2.14
CA LEU A 103 24.95 -37.40 -1.55
C LEU A 103 23.90 -36.30 -1.74
N LEU A 104 22.72 -36.69 -2.20
CA LEU A 104 21.49 -35.91 -2.15
C LEU A 104 20.62 -36.45 -1.03
N ASP A 105 20.22 -35.59 -0.10
CA ASP A 105 19.16 -35.87 0.87
C ASP A 105 17.92 -35.07 0.48
N ARG A 106 16.88 -35.75 0.00
CA ARG A 106 15.60 -35.12 -0.37
C ARG A 106 14.75 -34.72 0.84
N GLN A 107 15.10 -35.22 2.02
CA GLN A 107 14.40 -34.94 3.27
C GLN A 107 15.42 -34.74 4.40
N PRO A 108 16.21 -33.65 4.40
CA PRO A 108 17.25 -33.41 5.40
C PRO A 108 16.74 -33.61 6.83
N ASP A 109 17.54 -34.30 7.65
CA ASP A 109 17.19 -34.53 9.06
C ASP A 109 17.41 -33.25 9.86
N ALA A 110 16.32 -32.62 10.29
CA ALA A 110 16.38 -31.42 11.12
C ALA A 110 17.04 -31.64 12.48
N ALA A 111 17.26 -32.88 12.93
CA ALA A 111 17.93 -33.19 14.20
C ALA A 111 19.46 -33.29 14.09
N ARG A 112 20.03 -33.23 12.87
CA ARG A 112 21.46 -33.40 12.64
C ARG A 112 22.05 -32.22 11.89
N ARG A 113 23.24 -31.79 12.30
CA ARG A 113 23.99 -30.73 11.67
C ARG A 113 24.80 -31.29 10.51
N PRO A 114 24.78 -30.67 9.31
CA PRO A 114 25.44 -31.25 8.14
C PRO A 114 26.95 -31.48 8.30
N ILE A 115 27.62 -30.66 9.12
CA ILE A 115 29.04 -30.83 9.45
C ILE A 115 29.36 -32.11 10.23
N GLU A 116 28.37 -32.74 10.88
CA GLU A 116 28.56 -34.04 11.55
C GLU A 116 28.92 -35.16 10.56
N TRP A 117 28.66 -35.00 9.25
CA TRP A 117 29.14 -35.94 8.21
C TRP A 117 30.64 -35.85 7.93
N TRP A 118 31.34 -34.87 8.52
CA TRP A 118 32.79 -34.80 8.46
C TRP A 118 33.40 -36.10 8.99
N ARG A 119 34.36 -36.64 8.23
CA ARG A 119 35.08 -37.88 8.59
C ARG A 119 34.17 -39.12 8.78
N SER A 120 32.96 -39.15 8.23
CA SER A 120 32.19 -40.40 8.17
C SER A 120 33.00 -41.53 7.52
N ALA A 121 33.03 -42.70 8.16
CA ALA A 121 33.79 -43.85 7.70
C ALA A 121 33.23 -44.43 6.38
N GLN A 122 31.99 -44.09 6.04
CA GLN A 122 31.26 -44.60 4.87
C GLN A 122 31.49 -43.76 3.61
N TRP A 123 32.17 -42.60 3.74
CA TRP A 123 32.64 -41.87 2.56
C TRP A 123 33.68 -42.70 1.78
N LEU A 124 33.54 -42.71 0.45
CA LEU A 124 34.44 -43.45 -0.42
C LEU A 124 35.76 -42.71 -0.53
N ARG A 125 36.86 -43.47 -0.39
CA ARG A 125 38.23 -42.93 -0.38
C ARG A 125 39.20 -43.72 -1.27
N PRO A 126 38.86 -44.02 -2.54
CA PRO A 126 39.75 -44.79 -3.40
C PRO A 126 41.00 -43.98 -3.79
N TYR A 127 42.17 -44.62 -3.80
CA TYR A 127 43.42 -44.03 -4.26
C TYR A 127 44.11 -44.93 -5.29
N GLY A 128 44.41 -44.37 -6.45
CA GLY A 128 45.01 -45.06 -7.59
C GLY A 128 43.98 -45.69 -8.54
N PRO A 129 44.35 -45.92 -9.81
CA PRO A 129 43.41 -46.26 -10.88
C PRO A 129 42.66 -47.57 -10.62
N ALA A 130 43.32 -48.57 -10.02
CA ALA A 130 42.69 -49.85 -9.69
C ALA A 130 41.65 -49.75 -8.56
N ALA A 131 41.91 -48.92 -7.55
CA ALA A 131 40.95 -48.70 -6.46
C ALA A 131 39.77 -47.86 -6.94
N VAL A 132 40.01 -46.83 -7.77
CA VAL A 132 38.97 -46.00 -8.38
C VAL A 132 38.05 -46.83 -9.28
N ALA A 133 38.59 -47.70 -10.12
CA ALA A 133 37.79 -48.58 -10.97
C ALA A 133 36.88 -49.52 -10.16
N ARG A 134 37.37 -50.04 -9.03
CA ARG A 134 36.62 -50.97 -8.15
C ARG A 134 35.68 -50.28 -7.17
N ALA A 135 35.83 -48.98 -6.92
CA ALA A 135 34.98 -48.26 -5.97
C ALA A 135 33.52 -48.35 -6.40
N ALA A 136 32.64 -48.76 -5.49
CA ALA A 136 31.21 -48.84 -5.72
C ALA A 136 30.46 -48.04 -4.66
N LEU A 137 29.36 -47.38 -5.05
CA LEU A 137 28.51 -46.66 -4.11
C LEU A 137 27.90 -47.62 -3.09
N PRO A 138 27.96 -47.31 -1.78
CA PRO A 138 27.29 -48.11 -0.76
C PRO A 138 25.76 -48.15 -0.97
N PRO A 139 25.07 -49.23 -0.58
CA PRO A 139 23.61 -49.34 -0.74
C PRO A 139 22.82 -48.41 0.18
N HIS A 140 23.45 -47.89 1.23
CA HIS A 140 22.87 -46.94 2.19
C HIS A 140 23.68 -45.65 2.18
N ALA A 141 23.02 -44.53 2.47
CA ALA A 141 23.69 -43.24 2.60
C ALA A 141 24.71 -43.27 3.76
N PRO A 142 25.79 -42.47 3.67
CA PRO A 142 26.71 -42.28 4.78
C PRO A 142 26.01 -41.81 6.05
N GLU A 143 26.32 -42.43 7.18
CA GLU A 143 25.95 -41.98 8.52
C GLU A 143 26.90 -40.87 9.01
N PRO A 144 26.49 -40.04 9.99
CA PRO A 144 27.37 -39.06 10.63
C PRO A 144 28.68 -39.68 11.17
N GLY A 145 29.76 -38.88 11.12
CA GLY A 145 31.05 -39.22 11.71
C GLY A 145 31.09 -38.99 13.22
N SER A 146 32.27 -39.19 13.81
CA SER A 146 32.50 -39.05 15.26
C SER A 146 33.50 -37.95 15.62
N VAL A 147 33.87 -37.09 14.67
CA VAL A 147 34.95 -36.11 14.82
C VAL A 147 34.45 -34.74 15.23
N VAL A 148 33.30 -34.31 14.68
CA VAL A 148 32.67 -33.03 15.02
C VAL A 148 31.47 -33.34 15.91
N THR A 149 31.65 -33.12 17.21
CA THR A 149 30.64 -33.35 18.24
C THR A 149 30.57 -32.12 19.15
N LYS A 150 29.52 -32.00 19.97
CA LYS A 150 29.42 -30.95 20.99
C LYS A 150 30.68 -30.90 21.87
N ASP A 151 31.16 -32.05 22.32
CA ASP A 151 32.34 -32.14 23.17
C ASP A 151 33.63 -31.74 22.43
N SER A 152 33.77 -32.13 21.15
CA SER A 152 34.98 -31.80 20.37
C SER A 152 35.09 -30.32 20.08
N VAL A 153 33.98 -29.65 19.73
CA VAL A 153 33.99 -28.23 19.39
C VAL A 153 34.23 -27.36 20.62
N ILE A 154 33.72 -27.75 21.79
CA ILE A 154 34.01 -27.08 23.07
C ILE A 154 35.47 -27.26 23.44
N ALA A 155 35.99 -28.50 23.37
CA ALA A 155 37.40 -28.76 23.64
C ALA A 155 38.33 -28.00 22.69
N PHE A 156 37.91 -27.84 21.43
CA PHE A 156 38.62 -27.03 20.44
C PHE A 156 38.58 -25.53 20.77
N ALA A 157 37.40 -24.98 21.09
CA ALA A 157 37.22 -23.57 21.40
C ALA A 157 37.98 -23.12 22.66
N LEU A 158 37.99 -23.97 23.69
CA LEU A 158 38.52 -23.70 25.02
C LEU A 158 39.89 -24.35 25.28
N ASP A 159 40.60 -24.72 24.22
CA ASP A 159 41.96 -25.23 24.30
C ASP A 159 42.91 -24.18 24.89
N PRO A 160 43.49 -24.41 26.08
CA PRO A 160 44.29 -23.42 26.78
C PRO A 160 45.63 -23.12 26.09
N SER A 161 46.02 -23.89 25.07
CA SER A 161 47.24 -23.65 24.30
C SER A 161 47.07 -22.58 23.22
N THR A 162 45.84 -22.14 22.95
CA THR A 162 45.53 -21.19 21.87
C THR A 162 44.45 -20.18 22.29
N TRP A 163 44.42 -19.01 21.63
CA TRP A 163 43.39 -18.00 21.88
C TRP A 163 42.42 -17.95 20.71
N ARG A 164 41.33 -18.75 20.77
CA ARG A 164 40.38 -18.92 19.66
C ARG A 164 39.11 -18.07 19.79
N LEU A 165 38.73 -17.67 20.99
CA LEU A 165 37.44 -17.03 21.25
C LEU A 165 37.23 -15.71 20.47
N THR A 166 38.27 -14.88 20.33
CA THR A 166 38.16 -13.62 19.55
C THR A 166 37.80 -13.89 18.08
N THR A 167 38.39 -14.94 17.51
CA THR A 167 38.11 -15.38 16.14
C THR A 167 36.68 -15.92 16.03
N LEU A 168 36.24 -16.69 17.03
CA LEU A 168 34.87 -17.21 17.08
C LEU A 168 33.83 -16.08 17.02
N PHE A 169 33.99 -15.05 17.85
CA PHE A 169 33.00 -13.97 17.94
C PHE A 169 32.83 -13.23 16.62
N GLY A 170 33.94 -12.87 15.97
CA GLY A 170 33.88 -12.30 14.62
C GLY A 170 33.32 -13.27 13.57
N LEU A 171 33.57 -14.58 13.72
CA LEU A 171 33.04 -15.60 12.81
C LEU A 171 31.51 -15.76 12.96
N LEU A 172 30.98 -15.78 14.19
CA LEU A 172 29.54 -15.87 14.46
C LEU A 172 28.80 -14.69 13.80
N ASP A 173 29.30 -13.48 14.05
CA ASP A 173 28.69 -12.25 13.54
C ASP A 173 28.79 -12.12 12.01
N ALA A 174 29.92 -12.53 11.42
CA ALA A 174 30.05 -12.57 9.97
C ALA A 174 29.13 -13.62 9.33
N VAL A 175 28.94 -14.77 9.99
CA VAL A 175 28.07 -15.84 9.47
C VAL A 175 26.59 -15.47 9.56
N VAL A 176 26.11 -14.87 10.65
CA VAL A 176 24.72 -14.41 10.73
C VAL A 176 24.42 -13.34 9.68
N ALA A 177 25.38 -12.43 9.44
CA ALA A 177 25.27 -11.46 8.34
C ALA A 177 25.21 -12.16 6.96
N ALA A 178 26.05 -13.18 6.73
CA ALA A 178 26.02 -13.95 5.48
C ALA A 178 24.68 -14.68 5.27
N LEU A 179 24.12 -15.30 6.32
CA LEU A 179 22.80 -15.95 6.28
C LEU A 179 21.66 -14.95 6.00
N ALA A 180 21.81 -13.69 6.42
CA ALA A 180 20.89 -12.61 6.10
C ALA A 180 21.08 -12.00 4.68
N GLY A 181 21.97 -12.56 3.86
CA GLY A 181 22.27 -12.10 2.50
C GLY A 181 23.42 -11.10 2.40
N GLY A 182 24.18 -10.91 3.48
CA GLY A 182 25.42 -10.14 3.50
C GLY A 182 26.61 -10.85 2.83
N PRO A 183 27.82 -10.29 2.93
CA PRO A 183 29.01 -10.87 2.32
C PRO A 183 29.34 -12.25 2.91
N PRO A 184 29.65 -13.25 2.06
CA PRO A 184 30.05 -14.58 2.53
C PRO A 184 31.41 -14.54 3.23
N VAL A 185 31.66 -15.54 4.07
CA VAL A 185 32.82 -15.63 4.94
C VAL A 185 33.85 -16.62 4.39
N VAL A 186 35.12 -16.20 4.39
CA VAL A 186 36.26 -17.05 4.06
C VAL A 186 37.15 -17.21 5.27
N LEU A 187 37.22 -18.45 5.77
CA LEU A 187 38.01 -18.82 6.94
C LEU A 187 39.37 -19.36 6.50
N GLY A 188 40.45 -18.65 6.83
CA GLY A 188 41.81 -19.17 6.70
C GLY A 188 42.11 -20.15 7.83
N ALA A 189 42.26 -21.43 7.54
CA ALA A 189 42.54 -22.49 8.52
C ALA A 189 43.94 -23.11 8.31
N GLU A 190 44.61 -23.49 9.40
CA GLU A 190 45.86 -24.25 9.44
C GLU A 190 45.67 -25.65 8.87
N SER A 191 44.48 -26.23 9.06
CA SER A 191 44.13 -27.55 8.55
C SER A 191 42.63 -27.72 8.28
N VAL A 192 42.30 -28.72 7.47
CA VAL A 192 40.91 -29.12 7.20
C VAL A 192 40.18 -29.66 8.44
N GLU A 193 40.94 -30.17 9.43
CA GLU A 193 40.36 -30.59 10.72
C GLU A 193 39.97 -29.39 11.56
N SER A 194 40.82 -28.36 11.63
CA SER A 194 40.50 -27.10 12.31
C SER A 194 39.30 -26.42 11.67
N ALA A 195 39.27 -26.35 10.33
CA ALA A 195 38.13 -25.83 9.58
C ALA A 195 36.82 -26.55 9.93
N ALA A 196 36.84 -27.89 10.03
CA ALA A 196 35.66 -28.65 10.41
C ALA A 196 35.20 -28.37 11.86
N GLN A 197 36.13 -28.17 12.81
CA GLN A 197 35.78 -27.78 14.18
C GLN A 197 35.21 -26.36 14.25
N TRP A 198 35.73 -25.40 13.48
CA TRP A 198 35.15 -24.05 13.39
C TRP A 198 33.73 -24.04 12.85
N ILE A 199 33.50 -24.75 11.73
CA ILE A 199 32.16 -24.89 11.15
C ILE A 199 31.23 -25.61 12.14
N GLY A 200 31.75 -26.64 12.83
CA GLY A 200 31.05 -27.32 13.93
C GLY A 200 30.62 -26.38 15.04
N LEU A 201 31.55 -25.56 15.53
CA LEU A 201 31.32 -24.63 16.63
C LEU A 201 30.23 -23.61 16.29
N VAL A 202 30.31 -22.99 15.11
CA VAL A 202 29.25 -22.11 14.59
C VAL A 202 27.92 -22.84 14.49
N SER A 203 27.92 -24.06 13.94
CA SER A 203 26.70 -24.86 13.76
C SER A 203 26.04 -25.27 15.08
N PHE A 204 26.82 -25.58 16.12
CA PHE A 204 26.29 -25.98 17.42
C PHE A 204 25.77 -24.79 18.26
N LEU A 205 26.24 -23.58 17.99
CA LEU A 205 25.76 -22.35 18.65
C LEU A 205 24.46 -21.79 18.03
N MET A 206 23.91 -22.46 17.02
CA MET A 206 22.57 -22.27 16.46
C MET A 206 21.77 -23.58 16.51
N SER A 207 20.47 -23.58 16.17
CA SER A 207 19.70 -24.82 16.05
C SER A 207 20.16 -25.68 14.87
N SER A 208 19.84 -26.97 14.90
CA SER A 208 20.15 -27.89 13.81
C SER A 208 19.39 -27.55 12.52
N GLY A 209 18.15 -27.05 12.60
CA GLY A 209 17.40 -26.53 11.46
C GLY A 209 18.07 -25.30 10.84
N THR A 210 18.48 -24.32 11.63
CA THR A 210 19.23 -23.16 11.10
C THR A 210 20.61 -23.58 10.53
N ALA A 211 21.28 -24.54 11.15
CA ALA A 211 22.54 -25.09 10.62
C ALA A 211 22.36 -25.84 9.30
N ALA A 212 21.16 -26.37 9.02
CA ALA A 212 20.85 -26.98 7.72
C ALA A 212 20.80 -25.94 6.57
N GLU A 213 20.60 -24.66 6.87
CA GLU A 213 20.66 -23.58 5.88
C GLU A 213 22.10 -23.05 5.66
N LEU A 214 23.02 -23.39 6.57
CA LEU A 214 24.42 -22.96 6.49
C LEU A 214 25.20 -23.76 5.43
N GLY A 215 25.17 -23.30 4.17
CA GLY A 215 26.08 -23.80 3.13
C GLY A 215 27.56 -23.54 3.46
N PHE A 216 28.39 -24.59 3.45
CA PHE A 216 29.81 -24.52 3.80
C PHE A 216 30.75 -25.36 2.93
N SER A 217 32.05 -25.13 3.05
CA SER A 217 33.13 -26.00 2.57
C SER A 217 34.29 -26.06 3.55
N THR A 218 34.76 -27.26 3.90
CA THR A 218 35.92 -27.44 4.79
C THR A 218 37.27 -27.19 4.11
N PHE A 219 37.29 -27.09 2.78
CA PHE A 219 38.51 -26.81 2.02
C PHE A 219 38.18 -26.37 0.59
N ASP A 220 38.69 -25.22 0.19
CA ASP A 220 38.86 -24.81 -1.20
C ASP A 220 40.17 -24.01 -1.33
N ARG A 221 40.66 -23.82 -2.55
CA ARG A 221 41.76 -22.90 -2.85
C ARG A 221 41.23 -21.51 -3.18
N ALA A 222 42.06 -20.47 -3.03
CA ALA A 222 41.65 -19.09 -3.30
C ALA A 222 41.03 -18.88 -4.70
N ASP A 223 41.57 -19.54 -5.73
CA ASP A 223 41.08 -19.50 -7.11
C ASP A 223 39.74 -20.24 -7.32
N GLN A 224 39.30 -21.04 -6.34
CA GLN A 224 38.05 -21.79 -6.35
C GLN A 224 36.93 -21.12 -5.57
N VAL A 225 37.25 -20.12 -4.74
CA VAL A 225 36.29 -19.41 -3.88
C VAL A 225 35.19 -18.74 -4.70
N ALA A 226 35.54 -18.03 -5.78
CA ALA A 226 34.55 -17.30 -6.60
C ALA A 226 33.41 -18.20 -7.10
N LEU A 227 33.72 -19.43 -7.50
CA LEU A 227 32.72 -20.42 -7.92
C LEU A 227 31.91 -20.97 -6.75
N ALA A 228 32.50 -21.07 -5.56
CA ALA A 228 31.82 -21.48 -4.33
C ALA A 228 30.78 -20.42 -3.89
N LEU A 229 31.13 -19.14 -4.00
CA LEU A 229 30.21 -18.03 -3.70
C LEU A 229 29.01 -17.99 -4.65
N GLN A 230 29.25 -18.18 -5.96
CA GLN A 230 28.17 -18.29 -6.96
C GLN A 230 27.22 -19.47 -6.71
N SER A 231 27.67 -20.46 -5.91
CA SER A 231 26.90 -21.65 -5.57
C SER A 231 26.10 -21.50 -4.26
N GLY A 232 26.08 -20.31 -3.65
CA GLY A 232 25.36 -20.04 -2.41
C GLY A 232 26.05 -20.53 -1.13
N GLN A 233 27.39 -20.62 -1.13
CA GLN A 233 28.12 -20.93 0.11
C GLN A 233 28.27 -19.70 1.01
N HIS A 234 27.94 -19.86 2.29
CA HIS A 234 28.08 -18.83 3.32
C HIS A 234 29.46 -18.86 3.97
N LEU A 235 30.01 -20.06 4.23
CA LEU A 235 31.30 -20.22 4.94
C LEU A 235 32.24 -21.18 4.19
N THR A 236 33.31 -20.63 3.62
CA THR A 236 34.31 -21.41 2.87
C THR A 236 35.65 -21.39 3.59
N ALA A 237 36.19 -22.54 3.94
CA ALA A 237 37.54 -22.63 4.50
C ALA A 237 38.60 -22.74 3.39
N VAL A 238 39.68 -21.98 3.54
CA VAL A 238 40.87 -22.01 2.68
C VAL A 238 42.12 -22.19 3.54
N PRO A 239 43.24 -22.68 2.99
CA PRO A 239 44.52 -22.63 3.70
C PRO A 239 44.89 -21.21 4.12
N LEU A 240 45.50 -21.03 5.31
CA LEU A 240 45.95 -19.70 5.76
C LEU A 240 46.78 -18.94 4.71
N GLY A 241 47.70 -19.63 4.02
CA GLY A 241 48.54 -19.03 2.99
C GLY A 241 47.78 -18.55 1.74
N ASP A 242 46.55 -19.01 1.54
CA ASP A 242 45.70 -18.62 0.42
C ASP A 242 44.82 -17.41 0.74
N LEU A 243 44.66 -17.04 2.03
CA LEU A 243 43.71 -16.00 2.47
C LEU A 243 43.95 -14.64 1.80
N GLY A 244 45.22 -14.27 1.56
CA GLY A 244 45.58 -13.02 0.90
C GLY A 244 45.26 -12.97 -0.60
N ALA A 245 44.92 -14.10 -1.23
CA ALA A 245 44.59 -14.20 -2.66
C ALA A 245 43.07 -14.35 -2.91
N VAL A 246 42.26 -14.32 -1.85
CA VAL A 246 40.81 -14.46 -1.91
C VAL A 246 40.20 -13.20 -2.58
N PRO A 247 39.15 -13.35 -3.42
CA PRO A 247 38.52 -12.21 -4.10
C PRO A 247 37.93 -11.18 -3.14
N ALA A 248 37.81 -9.94 -3.60
CA ALA A 248 37.07 -8.90 -2.89
C ALA A 248 35.56 -9.23 -2.80
N GLY A 249 34.87 -8.62 -1.82
CA GLY A 249 33.44 -8.86 -1.59
C GLY A 249 33.13 -10.00 -0.61
N VAL A 250 34.14 -10.47 0.12
CA VAL A 250 34.01 -11.45 1.22
C VAL A 250 34.56 -10.88 2.52
N VAL A 251 34.18 -11.48 3.65
CA VAL A 251 34.83 -11.26 4.94
C VAL A 251 35.90 -12.33 5.13
N GLY A 252 37.17 -11.93 5.16
CA GLY A 252 38.30 -12.84 5.35
C GLY A 252 38.74 -12.87 6.81
N ILE A 253 38.75 -14.07 7.42
CA ILE A 253 39.14 -14.27 8.82
C ILE A 253 40.19 -15.38 8.87
N GLY A 254 41.42 -15.09 9.31
CA GLY A 254 42.41 -16.12 9.61
C GLY A 254 42.23 -16.67 11.02
N GLU A 255 42.35 -17.98 11.22
CA GLU A 255 42.19 -18.57 12.56
C GLU A 255 43.31 -18.19 13.54
N THR A 256 44.46 -17.77 13.02
CA THR A 256 45.59 -17.24 13.77
C THR A 256 45.57 -15.72 13.89
N ASP A 257 44.60 -15.05 13.27
CA ASP A 257 44.50 -13.59 13.31
C ASP A 257 43.92 -13.13 14.65
N LEU A 258 44.39 -11.98 15.13
CA LEU A 258 43.78 -11.31 16.26
C LEU A 258 42.66 -10.39 15.75
N ILE A 259 41.41 -10.81 15.93
CA ILE A 259 40.25 -9.94 15.72
C ILE A 259 40.21 -8.91 16.85
N SER A 260 40.17 -7.63 16.49
CA SER A 260 39.86 -6.57 17.44
C SER A 260 38.37 -6.65 17.77
N LEU A 261 38.03 -6.98 19.01
CA LEU A 261 36.64 -7.03 19.43
C LEU A 261 36.05 -5.62 19.54
N GLY A 262 34.75 -5.54 19.25
CA GLY A 262 33.93 -4.34 19.31
C GLY A 262 32.86 -4.50 20.38
N GLU A 263 31.92 -3.57 20.44
CA GLU A 263 30.83 -3.55 21.43
C GLU A 263 29.47 -3.57 20.73
N LEU A 264 28.51 -4.32 21.29
CA LEU A 264 27.15 -4.37 20.78
C LEU A 264 26.52 -2.96 20.81
N GLY A 265 25.96 -2.51 19.67
CA GLY A 265 25.45 -1.15 19.52
C GLY A 265 26.53 -0.05 19.46
N GLY A 266 27.81 -0.42 19.47
CA GLY A 266 28.97 0.47 19.46
C GLY A 266 29.89 0.23 18.26
N GLU A 267 31.20 0.11 18.53
CA GLU A 267 32.19 -0.13 17.48
C GLU A 267 32.13 -1.57 16.95
N PRO A 268 32.32 -1.81 15.63
CA PRO A 268 32.33 -3.14 15.07
C PRO A 268 33.59 -3.93 15.45
N HIS A 269 33.52 -5.25 15.38
CA HIS A 269 34.71 -6.09 15.29
C HIS A 269 35.55 -5.68 14.06
N ARG A 270 36.88 -5.86 14.14
CA ARG A 270 37.77 -5.62 13.00
C ARG A 270 38.71 -6.79 12.77
N THR A 271 38.74 -7.27 11.53
CA THR A 271 39.71 -8.28 11.09
C THR A 271 41.13 -7.70 11.07
N SER A 272 42.14 -8.58 10.93
CA SER A 272 43.55 -8.19 10.75
C SER A 272 43.79 -7.26 9.55
N SER A 273 42.95 -7.37 8.52
CA SER A 273 42.96 -6.51 7.32
C SER A 273 42.13 -5.22 7.49
N GLY A 274 41.54 -5.00 8.66
CA GLY A 274 40.75 -3.82 9.00
C GLY A 274 39.30 -3.85 8.52
N GLN A 275 38.81 -4.98 7.99
CA GLN A 275 37.42 -5.13 7.58
C GLN A 275 36.50 -5.10 8.81
N PRO A 276 35.44 -4.27 8.82
CA PRO A 276 34.49 -4.22 9.92
C PRO A 276 33.51 -5.41 9.86
N ILE A 277 33.17 -5.96 11.01
CA ILE A 277 32.10 -6.95 11.22
C ILE A 277 31.21 -6.41 12.33
N GLU A 278 29.93 -6.20 12.04
CA GLU A 278 28.97 -5.68 13.03
C GLU A 278 28.80 -6.65 14.19
N VAL A 279 28.86 -6.15 15.43
CA VAL A 279 28.70 -6.99 16.62
C VAL A 279 27.23 -7.33 16.80
N THR A 280 26.91 -8.60 17.01
CA THR A 280 25.53 -9.03 17.31
C THR A 280 25.41 -9.60 18.70
N ALA A 281 24.17 -9.65 19.22
CA ALA A 281 23.86 -10.31 20.48
C ALA A 281 24.31 -11.78 20.51
N TRP A 282 24.49 -12.43 19.35
CA TRP A 282 24.95 -13.82 19.28
C TRP A 282 26.38 -13.97 19.79
N SER A 283 27.31 -13.14 19.34
CA SER A 283 28.70 -13.18 19.78
C SER A 283 28.87 -12.63 21.20
N ALA A 284 28.05 -11.65 21.59
CA ALA A 284 28.00 -11.14 22.95
C ALA A 284 27.55 -12.21 23.96
N MET A 285 26.47 -12.95 23.68
CA MET A 285 26.08 -14.10 24.51
C MET A 285 27.15 -15.21 24.48
N ALA A 286 27.74 -15.48 23.32
CA ALA A 286 28.80 -16.48 23.18
C ALA A 286 30.01 -16.21 24.10
N GLN A 287 30.33 -14.95 24.38
CA GLN A 287 31.40 -14.57 25.32
C GLN A 287 31.15 -15.05 26.74
N VAL A 288 29.88 -15.08 27.16
CA VAL A 288 29.48 -15.48 28.53
C VAL A 288 29.27 -16.98 28.63
N VAL A 289 28.66 -17.61 27.61
CA VAL A 289 28.33 -19.05 27.68
C VAL A 289 29.52 -19.97 27.43
N LEU A 290 30.62 -19.46 26.86
CA LEU A 290 31.86 -20.20 26.58
C LEU A 290 32.98 -19.88 27.58
N LEU A 291 32.66 -19.60 28.84
CA LEU A 291 33.67 -19.38 29.88
C LEU A 291 34.39 -20.68 30.30
N ASP A 292 33.65 -21.79 30.38
CA ASP A 292 34.20 -23.09 30.73
C ASP A 292 33.41 -24.26 30.07
N PRO A 293 34.03 -25.44 29.96
CA PRO A 293 33.39 -26.59 29.32
C PRO A 293 32.17 -27.15 30.06
N GLU A 294 32.11 -27.01 31.40
CA GLU A 294 31.04 -27.61 32.22
C GLU A 294 29.71 -26.88 31.98
N SER A 295 29.74 -25.57 31.81
CA SER A 295 28.55 -24.76 31.53
C SER A 295 28.21 -24.68 30.04
N ALA A 296 29.21 -24.68 29.15
CA ALA A 296 29.00 -24.65 27.71
C ALA A 296 28.28 -25.90 27.18
N ARG A 297 28.61 -27.08 27.73
CA ARG A 297 28.12 -28.36 27.19
C ARG A 297 26.60 -28.54 27.35
N PRO A 298 25.98 -28.32 28.53
CA PRO A 298 24.54 -28.34 28.70
C PRO A 298 23.83 -27.26 27.87
N LEU A 299 24.42 -26.08 27.71
CA LEU A 299 23.85 -25.01 26.89
C LEU A 299 23.64 -25.47 25.43
N LEU A 300 24.58 -26.20 24.85
CA LEU A 300 24.40 -26.76 23.50
C LEU A 300 23.26 -27.80 23.44
N ASP A 301 22.89 -28.47 24.53
CA ASP A 301 21.69 -29.31 24.60
C ASP A 301 20.41 -28.48 24.74
N ASP A 302 20.46 -27.39 25.51
CA ASP A 302 19.33 -26.47 25.67
C ASP A 302 18.98 -25.74 24.37
N ILE A 303 19.98 -25.37 23.56
CA ILE A 303 19.78 -24.84 22.20
C ILE A 303 18.90 -25.78 21.38
N ASP A 304 19.23 -27.07 21.33
CA ASP A 304 18.47 -28.07 20.57
C ASP A 304 17.08 -28.32 21.20
N ARG A 305 17.00 -28.33 22.53
CA ARG A 305 15.75 -28.52 23.26
C ARG A 305 14.75 -27.41 22.97
N PHE A 306 15.18 -26.14 23.03
CA PHE A 306 14.30 -25.00 22.74
C PHE A 306 13.90 -24.93 21.27
N ALA A 307 14.82 -25.23 20.35
CA ALA A 307 14.49 -25.31 18.92
C ALA A 307 13.43 -26.39 18.64
N ALA A 308 13.49 -27.54 19.31
CA ALA A 308 12.52 -28.62 19.16
C ALA A 308 11.11 -28.31 19.71
N GLU A 309 10.97 -27.32 20.59
CA GLU A 309 9.66 -26.86 21.10
C GLU A 309 8.92 -25.94 20.12
N VAL A 310 9.62 -25.45 19.08
CA VAL A 310 9.07 -24.58 18.04
C VAL A 310 9.25 -25.21 16.66
N SER A 311 8.77 -24.52 15.62
CA SER A 311 9.12 -24.89 14.24
C SER A 311 10.56 -24.46 13.97
N ASP A 312 11.50 -25.41 13.99
CA ASP A 312 12.92 -25.20 13.67
C ASP A 312 13.16 -25.01 12.17
N ALA A 313 12.51 -23.99 11.60
CA ALA A 313 12.59 -23.61 10.20
C ALA A 313 12.66 -22.08 10.12
N GLY A 314 13.78 -21.56 9.60
CA GLY A 314 13.99 -20.11 9.50
C GLY A 314 14.18 -19.41 10.86
N LEU A 315 14.58 -20.13 11.91
CA LEU A 315 14.92 -19.51 13.19
C LEU A 315 16.19 -18.65 13.04
N HIS A 316 16.20 -17.50 13.70
CA HIS A 316 17.38 -16.66 13.78
C HIS A 316 18.52 -17.41 14.51
N PRO A 317 19.78 -17.41 14.02
CA PRO A 317 20.87 -18.19 14.61
C PRO A 317 21.07 -18.00 16.11
N ALA A 318 20.89 -16.76 16.60
CA ALA A 318 21.05 -16.42 18.01
C ALA A 318 19.87 -16.84 18.90
N TRP A 319 18.68 -17.07 18.33
CA TRP A 319 17.44 -17.21 19.12
C TRP A 319 17.43 -18.43 20.05
N PRO A 320 17.82 -19.64 19.60
CA PRO A 320 17.88 -20.80 20.51
C PRO A 320 18.86 -20.60 21.68
N MET A 321 19.98 -19.91 21.44
CA MET A 321 20.94 -19.57 22.50
C MET A 321 20.35 -18.55 23.47
N ALA A 322 19.67 -17.52 22.98
CA ALA A 322 19.00 -16.54 23.81
C ALA A 322 17.96 -17.20 24.73
N MET A 323 17.19 -18.17 24.20
CA MET A 323 16.26 -18.95 25.02
C MET A 323 16.97 -19.76 26.11
N ALA A 324 18.12 -20.37 25.80
CA ALA A 324 18.94 -21.09 26.77
C ALA A 324 19.53 -20.16 27.85
N VAL A 325 20.04 -19.00 27.44
CA VAL A 325 20.56 -17.96 28.35
C VAL A 325 19.47 -17.43 29.27
N ALA A 326 18.31 -17.03 28.72
CA ALA A 326 17.20 -16.49 29.50
C ALA A 326 16.59 -17.50 30.48
N ALA A 327 16.69 -18.81 30.19
CA ALA A 327 16.18 -19.86 31.05
C ALA A 327 17.14 -20.24 32.20
N ASN A 328 18.39 -19.81 32.18
CA ASN A 328 19.40 -20.20 33.16
C ASN A 328 20.06 -18.99 33.83
N ALA A 329 19.83 -18.83 35.13
CA ALA A 329 20.36 -17.73 35.94
C ALA A 329 21.90 -17.68 36.01
N GLU A 330 22.60 -18.76 35.65
CA GLU A 330 24.06 -18.78 35.52
C GLU A 330 24.59 -17.78 34.48
N PHE A 331 23.81 -17.49 33.44
CA PHE A 331 24.21 -16.60 32.35
C PHE A 331 23.63 -15.19 32.49
N ALA A 332 23.41 -14.73 33.73
CA ALA A 332 22.82 -13.43 34.02
C ALA A 332 23.58 -12.25 33.38
N ASP A 333 24.89 -12.38 33.14
CA ASP A 333 25.72 -11.36 32.50
C ASP A 333 25.40 -11.17 31.00
N ALA A 334 24.61 -12.05 30.38
CA ALA A 334 24.18 -11.97 28.98
C ALA A 334 22.65 -11.87 28.82
N ILE A 335 21.93 -11.53 29.90
CA ILE A 335 20.47 -11.55 29.92
C ILE A 335 19.86 -10.45 29.04
N ASP A 336 20.50 -9.29 28.97
CA ASP A 336 20.02 -8.14 28.20
C ASP A 336 20.09 -8.46 26.69
N GLU A 337 21.17 -9.08 26.23
CA GLU A 337 21.35 -9.56 24.86
C GLU A 337 20.33 -10.66 24.52
N ALA A 338 20.09 -11.58 25.45
CA ALA A 338 19.08 -12.62 25.27
C ALA A 338 17.67 -12.01 25.15
N HIS A 339 17.35 -11.01 25.96
CA HIS A 339 16.07 -10.30 25.90
C HIS A 339 15.90 -9.57 24.55
N GLU A 340 16.94 -8.90 24.05
CA GLU A 340 16.92 -8.26 22.74
C GLU A 340 16.60 -9.27 21.62
N VAL A 341 17.27 -10.43 21.63
CA VAL A 341 17.04 -11.47 20.63
C VAL A 341 15.63 -12.07 20.74
N ILE A 342 15.15 -12.37 21.95
CA ILE A 342 13.83 -12.97 22.17
C ILE A 342 12.71 -11.99 21.76
N THR A 343 12.83 -10.71 22.12
CA THR A 343 11.84 -9.70 21.77
C THR A 343 11.75 -9.44 20.26
N THR A 344 12.88 -9.56 19.56
CA THR A 344 12.99 -9.26 18.12
C THR A 344 12.66 -10.48 17.25
N PHE A 345 13.15 -11.66 17.60
CA PHE A 345 13.20 -12.82 16.71
C PHE A 345 12.34 -14.01 17.14
N SER A 346 11.50 -13.88 18.19
CA SER A 346 10.63 -14.99 18.60
C SER A 346 9.63 -15.39 17.50
N PRO A 347 9.56 -16.68 17.13
CA PRO A 347 8.67 -17.13 16.07
C PRO A 347 7.20 -17.08 16.51
N PRO A 348 6.26 -16.89 15.57
CA PRO A 348 4.84 -17.01 15.86
C PRO A 348 4.45 -18.47 16.13
N GLY A 349 3.35 -18.69 16.84
CA GLY A 349 2.74 -20.02 16.96
C GLY A 349 3.45 -20.99 17.93
N VAL A 350 4.22 -20.47 18.89
CA VAL A 350 4.80 -21.29 19.96
C VAL A 350 3.69 -22.01 20.74
N PRO A 351 3.78 -23.34 20.93
CA PRO A 351 2.74 -24.10 21.63
C PRO A 351 2.47 -23.57 23.03
N ALA A 352 1.19 -23.27 23.33
CA ALA A 352 0.79 -22.79 24.65
C ALA A 352 1.14 -23.80 25.75
N GLY A 353 1.76 -23.32 26.84
CA GLY A 353 2.18 -24.14 27.98
C GLY A 353 3.55 -24.81 27.85
N SER A 354 4.22 -24.71 26.69
CA SER A 354 5.61 -25.12 26.51
C SER A 354 6.57 -24.31 27.40
N VAL A 355 7.79 -24.83 27.62
CA VAL A 355 8.82 -24.09 28.37
C VAL A 355 9.25 -22.87 27.57
N ALA A 356 9.35 -23.00 26.24
CA ALA A 356 9.61 -21.88 25.34
C ALA A 356 8.57 -20.76 25.50
N ALA A 357 7.27 -21.09 25.52
CA ALA A 357 6.21 -20.11 25.73
C ALA A 357 6.31 -19.41 27.09
N GLN A 358 6.71 -20.13 28.14
CA GLN A 358 6.90 -19.56 29.48
C GLN A 358 8.08 -18.59 29.54
N VAL A 359 9.22 -18.96 28.94
CA VAL A 359 10.40 -18.10 28.87
C VAL A 359 10.10 -16.84 28.05
N ILE A 360 9.50 -16.97 26.87
CA ILE A 360 9.10 -15.81 26.05
C ILE A 360 8.13 -14.91 26.82
N ALA A 361 7.09 -15.47 27.44
CA ALA A 361 6.13 -14.68 28.22
C ALA A 361 6.79 -13.98 29.41
N GLY A 362 7.76 -14.62 30.07
CA GLY A 362 8.57 -14.02 31.13
C GLY A 362 9.36 -12.82 30.64
N VAL A 363 10.16 -13.00 29.58
CA VAL A 363 10.96 -11.92 28.97
C VAL A 363 10.07 -10.77 28.50
N LEU A 364 8.99 -11.07 27.78
CA LEU A 364 8.06 -10.04 27.31
C LEU A 364 7.35 -9.33 28.47
N SER A 365 7.04 -10.04 29.56
CA SER A 365 6.47 -9.45 30.77
C SER A 365 7.45 -8.49 31.44
N ASP A 366 8.73 -8.84 31.51
CA ASP A 366 9.76 -7.99 32.12
C ASP A 366 9.98 -6.71 31.30
N VAL A 367 10.01 -6.81 29.97
CA VAL A 367 10.13 -5.67 29.05
C VAL A 367 8.92 -4.73 29.15
N VAL A 368 7.71 -5.28 29.27
CA VAL A 368 6.46 -4.49 29.41
C VAL A 368 6.29 -3.92 30.83
N GLY A 369 6.98 -4.48 31.82
CA GLY A 369 6.83 -4.13 33.23
C GLY A 369 5.54 -4.69 33.84
N THR A 370 5.19 -4.22 35.04
CA THR A 370 4.08 -4.79 35.84
C THR A 370 2.88 -3.85 35.97
N SER A 371 3.10 -2.54 35.84
CA SER A 371 2.04 -1.53 35.94
C SER A 371 1.43 -1.16 34.58
N THR A 372 0.25 -0.54 34.61
CA THR A 372 -0.40 0.03 33.40
C THR A 372 0.46 1.13 32.76
N ALA A 373 1.13 1.94 33.57
CA ALA A 373 1.97 3.05 33.11
C ALA A 373 3.27 2.56 32.46
N GLU A 374 3.87 1.47 32.96
CA GLU A 374 5.01 0.81 32.32
C GLU A 374 4.61 0.17 30.99
N ALA A 375 3.48 -0.55 30.97
CA ALA A 375 2.96 -1.14 29.74
C ALA A 375 2.70 -0.07 28.66
N TRP A 376 2.17 1.09 29.07
CA TRP A 376 1.99 2.22 28.17
C TRP A 376 3.31 2.77 27.63
N ARG A 377 4.35 2.88 28.46
CA ARG A 377 5.69 3.28 28.01
C ARG A 377 6.25 2.27 27.01
N ALA A 378 6.08 0.97 27.26
CA ALA A 378 6.51 -0.09 26.35
C ALA A 378 5.80 0.01 24.97
N VAL A 379 4.48 0.26 24.95
CA VAL A 379 3.73 0.52 23.70
C VAL A 379 4.33 1.67 22.89
N GLN A 380 4.86 2.71 23.55
CA GLN A 380 5.45 3.86 22.88
C GLN A 380 6.87 3.64 22.39
N SER A 381 7.68 2.86 23.11
CA SER A 381 9.12 2.70 22.84
C SER A 381 9.45 1.51 21.95
N LEU A 382 8.64 0.44 21.99
CA LEU A 382 8.97 -0.80 21.29
C LEU A 382 8.74 -0.68 19.77
N PRO A 383 9.71 -1.13 18.95
CA PRO A 383 9.52 -1.25 17.51
C PRO A 383 8.46 -2.32 17.20
N ASN A 384 7.89 -2.27 15.99
CA ASN A 384 6.89 -3.25 15.57
C ASN A 384 7.47 -4.67 15.60
N GLY A 385 6.69 -5.63 16.10
CA GLY A 385 7.11 -7.02 16.30
C GLY A 385 6.35 -7.69 17.45
N ALA A 386 6.72 -8.93 17.78
CA ALA A 386 6.04 -9.73 18.80
C ALA A 386 6.00 -9.04 20.18
N ALA A 387 7.07 -8.34 20.56
CA ALA A 387 7.11 -7.60 21.81
C ALA A 387 6.14 -6.41 21.84
N ALA A 388 6.00 -5.68 20.73
CA ALA A 388 5.03 -4.59 20.63
C ALA A 388 3.59 -5.12 20.66
N ASP A 389 3.31 -6.22 19.95
CA ASP A 389 1.99 -6.86 19.96
C ASP A 389 1.61 -7.32 21.38
N TYR A 390 2.56 -7.94 22.10
CA TYR A 390 2.37 -8.33 23.49
C TYR A 390 2.18 -7.12 24.42
N ALA A 391 2.92 -6.03 24.19
CA ALA A 391 2.77 -4.78 24.94
C ALA A 391 1.39 -4.16 24.74
N ASP A 392 0.85 -4.14 23.51
CA ASP A 392 -0.47 -3.59 23.21
C ASP A 392 -1.58 -4.40 23.90
N VAL A 393 -1.50 -5.73 23.84
CA VAL A 393 -2.45 -6.62 24.52
C VAL A 393 -2.36 -6.45 26.04
N SER A 394 -1.15 -6.47 26.59
CA SER A 394 -0.91 -6.31 28.03
C SER A 394 -1.37 -4.95 28.54
N TYR A 395 -1.06 -3.88 27.81
CA TYR A 395 -1.52 -2.53 28.11
C TYR A 395 -3.04 -2.47 28.12
N LEU A 396 -3.71 -2.94 27.06
CA LEU A 396 -5.16 -2.86 26.97
C LEU A 396 -5.84 -3.66 28.10
N CYS A 397 -5.40 -4.89 28.36
CA CYS A 397 -5.93 -5.71 29.45
C CYS A 397 -5.74 -5.06 30.83
N ARG A 398 -4.57 -4.44 31.08
CA ARG A 398 -4.28 -3.74 32.34
C ARG A 398 -5.06 -2.44 32.45
N ALA A 399 -5.15 -1.65 31.38
CA ALA A 399 -5.93 -0.42 31.34
C ALA A 399 -7.42 -0.69 31.60
N LEU A 400 -7.96 -1.79 31.08
CA LEU A 400 -9.33 -2.24 31.39
C LEU A 400 -9.52 -2.64 32.85
N ALA A 401 -8.43 -2.99 33.55
CA ALA A 401 -8.45 -3.42 34.94
C ALA A 401 -8.03 -2.36 35.95
N ASP A 402 -7.41 -1.27 35.50
CA ASP A 402 -6.88 -0.22 36.34
C ASP A 402 -7.89 0.93 36.49
N ASP A 403 -8.53 0.98 37.65
CA ASP A 403 -9.55 1.97 37.92
C ASP A 403 -9.01 3.40 37.93
N ALA A 404 -7.80 3.60 38.46
CA ALA A 404 -7.17 4.91 38.51
C ALA A 404 -6.85 5.41 37.10
N TRP A 405 -6.38 4.52 36.22
CA TRP A 405 -6.09 4.81 34.82
C TRP A 405 -7.33 5.25 34.05
N LEU A 406 -8.44 4.53 34.20
CA LEU A 406 -9.71 4.86 33.53
C LEU A 406 -10.36 6.16 34.04
N THR A 407 -10.01 6.63 35.25
CA THR A 407 -10.50 7.89 35.83
C THR A 407 -9.72 9.14 35.42
N GLN A 408 -8.61 8.98 34.69
CA GLN A 408 -7.82 10.13 34.25
C GLN A 408 -8.65 11.08 33.38
N ALA A 409 -8.33 12.37 33.48
CA ALA A 409 -8.93 13.39 32.64
C ALA A 409 -8.46 13.25 31.19
N GLY A 410 -9.38 13.41 30.23
CA GLY A 410 -9.09 13.21 28.80
C GLY A 410 -9.16 11.75 28.35
N PRO A 411 -9.01 11.48 27.05
CA PRO A 411 -9.12 10.12 26.50
C PRO A 411 -8.05 9.20 27.08
N VAL A 412 -8.41 7.94 27.35
CA VAL A 412 -7.41 6.94 27.73
C VAL A 412 -6.45 6.75 26.54
N PRO A 413 -5.13 6.78 26.76
CA PRO A 413 -4.18 6.64 25.66
C PRO A 413 -4.39 5.34 24.88
N LEU A 414 -4.03 5.35 23.61
CA LEU A 414 -4.13 4.17 22.74
C LEU A 414 -2.92 4.14 21.82
N GLY A 415 -2.33 2.95 21.66
CA GLY A 415 -1.20 2.74 20.77
C GLY A 415 -1.60 2.84 19.29
N PRO A 416 -0.63 3.00 18.38
CA PRO A 416 -0.90 3.04 16.93
C PRO A 416 -1.43 1.71 16.38
N ARG A 417 -1.18 0.61 17.08
CA ARG A 417 -1.52 -0.76 16.70
C ARG A 417 -2.88 -1.13 17.29
N THR A 418 -3.90 -1.12 16.45
CA THR A 418 -5.31 -1.33 16.83
C THR A 418 -5.87 -2.59 16.19
N PHE A 419 -6.95 -3.12 16.74
CA PHE A 419 -7.62 -4.34 16.29
C PHE A 419 -8.64 -4.10 15.17
N HIS A 420 -8.49 -3.03 14.38
CA HIS A 420 -9.40 -2.77 13.27
C HIS A 420 -9.35 -3.91 12.25
N ARG A 421 -10.52 -4.52 11.97
CA ARG A 421 -10.71 -5.61 10.98
C ARG A 421 -9.99 -6.92 11.33
N VAL A 422 -9.48 -7.07 12.54
CA VAL A 422 -8.89 -8.33 13.04
C VAL A 422 -9.62 -8.79 14.29
N THR A 423 -9.65 -10.09 14.54
CA THR A 423 -10.22 -10.62 15.79
C THR A 423 -9.26 -10.30 16.94
N PRO A 424 -9.73 -9.62 18.01
CA PRO A 424 -8.87 -9.34 19.15
C PRO A 424 -8.38 -10.63 19.83
N PRO A 425 -7.17 -10.63 20.41
CA PRO A 425 -6.63 -11.77 21.18
C PRO A 425 -7.58 -12.24 22.30
N GLU A 426 -7.46 -13.50 22.70
CA GLU A 426 -8.35 -14.12 23.68
C GLU A 426 -8.28 -13.42 25.05
N GLU A 427 -7.12 -12.93 25.42
CA GLU A 427 -6.85 -12.16 26.63
C GLU A 427 -7.72 -10.90 26.65
N VAL A 428 -7.73 -10.14 25.56
CA VAL A 428 -8.56 -8.93 25.41
C VAL A 428 -10.04 -9.31 25.47
N ARG A 429 -10.48 -10.31 24.69
CA ARG A 429 -11.88 -10.74 24.65
C ARG A 429 -12.40 -11.19 26.02
N SER A 430 -11.55 -11.87 26.79
CA SER A 430 -11.83 -12.35 28.14
C SER A 430 -11.87 -11.20 29.16
N ALA A 431 -11.05 -10.16 28.97
CA ALA A 431 -11.03 -8.98 29.84
C ALA A 431 -12.28 -8.08 29.69
N ILE A 432 -12.93 -8.06 28.51
CA ILE A 432 -14.09 -7.17 28.23
C ILE A 432 -15.23 -7.38 29.23
N GLY A 433 -15.61 -8.63 29.50
CA GLY A 433 -16.76 -8.95 30.38
C GLY A 433 -16.58 -8.41 31.81
N PRO A 434 -15.50 -8.80 32.51
CA PRO A 434 -15.17 -8.28 33.84
C PRO A 434 -14.98 -6.77 33.88
N ALA A 435 -14.39 -6.17 32.83
CA ALA A 435 -14.21 -4.72 32.74
C ALA A 435 -15.56 -3.99 32.67
N LEU A 436 -16.49 -4.45 31.83
CA LEU A 436 -17.84 -3.88 31.74
C LEU A 436 -18.62 -4.06 33.04
N GLN A 437 -18.49 -5.21 33.71
CA GLN A 437 -19.17 -5.44 34.99
C GLN A 437 -18.72 -4.44 36.07
N ARG A 438 -17.40 -4.30 36.28
CA ARG A 438 -16.86 -3.31 37.22
C ARG A 438 -17.23 -1.88 36.84
N ALA A 439 -17.22 -1.58 35.54
CA ALA A 439 -17.61 -0.28 35.05
C ALA A 439 -19.08 0.05 35.38
N ARG A 440 -20.00 -0.92 35.27
CA ARG A 440 -21.41 -0.74 35.66
C ARG A 440 -21.58 -0.44 37.14
N GLU A 441 -20.81 -1.12 37.99
CA GLU A 441 -20.81 -0.89 39.45
C GLU A 441 -20.29 0.52 39.80
N ALA A 442 -19.31 1.04 39.06
CA ALA A 442 -18.78 2.39 39.24
C ALA A 442 -19.67 3.50 38.65
N GLY A 443 -20.46 3.19 37.61
CA GLY A 443 -21.45 4.10 37.01
C GLY A 443 -21.24 4.37 35.52
N PRO A 444 -22.16 5.14 34.89
CA PRO A 444 -22.24 5.31 33.44
C PRO A 444 -20.99 5.95 32.82
N GLU A 445 -20.32 6.83 33.55
CA GLU A 445 -19.06 7.45 33.13
C GLU A 445 -17.96 6.41 32.90
N ARG A 446 -17.90 5.38 33.77
CA ARG A 446 -16.89 4.34 33.64
C ARG A 446 -17.19 3.40 32.50
N VAL A 447 -18.47 3.04 32.32
CA VAL A 447 -18.92 2.23 31.17
C VAL A 447 -18.51 2.93 29.88
N LEU A 448 -18.72 4.24 29.80
CA LEU A 448 -18.35 5.02 28.64
C LEU A 448 -16.84 5.02 28.36
N LYS A 449 -15.98 5.13 29.38
CA LYS A 449 -14.51 5.07 29.23
C LYS A 449 -14.03 3.73 28.70
N VAL A 450 -14.56 2.63 29.24
CA VAL A 450 -14.22 1.27 28.80
C VAL A 450 -14.65 1.06 27.34
N VAL A 451 -15.87 1.46 27.01
CA VAL A 451 -16.38 1.31 25.65
C VAL A 451 -15.63 2.20 24.66
N ASP A 452 -15.36 3.46 25.00
CA ASP A 452 -14.56 4.37 24.19
C ASP A 452 -13.17 3.80 23.89
N LEU A 453 -12.45 3.33 24.92
CA LEU A 453 -11.13 2.71 24.75
C LEU A 453 -11.18 1.51 23.80
N LEU A 454 -12.13 0.60 23.98
CA LEU A 454 -12.26 -0.61 23.18
C LEU A 454 -12.68 -0.32 21.74
N LEU A 455 -13.61 0.62 21.52
CA LEU A 455 -14.04 1.02 20.18
C LEU A 455 -12.94 1.75 19.42
N ARG A 456 -12.19 2.65 20.08
CA ARG A 456 -11.00 3.30 19.49
C ARG A 456 -9.91 2.27 19.20
N ALA A 457 -9.76 1.24 20.04
CA ALA A 457 -8.89 0.10 19.78
C ALA A 457 -9.40 -0.81 18.65
N GLY A 458 -10.54 -0.51 18.02
CA GLY A 458 -11.08 -1.28 16.90
C GLY A 458 -11.84 -2.55 17.28
N VAL A 459 -12.00 -2.84 18.57
CA VAL A 459 -12.69 -4.03 19.08
C VAL A 459 -14.17 -3.98 18.71
N GLN A 460 -14.64 -5.01 18.02
CA GLN A 460 -16.06 -5.22 17.72
C GLN A 460 -16.61 -6.29 18.65
N ASP A 461 -17.44 -5.91 19.62
CA ASP A 461 -18.09 -6.83 20.56
C ASP A 461 -19.48 -6.28 20.92
N ASP A 462 -20.52 -7.11 20.73
CA ASP A 462 -21.93 -6.71 20.92
C ASP A 462 -22.23 -6.22 22.34
N ARG A 463 -21.46 -6.68 23.34
CA ARG A 463 -21.61 -6.26 24.74
C ARG A 463 -21.30 -4.78 24.93
N LEU A 464 -20.44 -4.20 24.10
CA LEU A 464 -20.09 -2.78 24.17
C LEU A 464 -21.29 -1.91 23.84
N VAL A 465 -21.98 -2.19 22.73
CA VAL A 465 -23.14 -1.40 22.32
C VAL A 465 -24.33 -1.63 23.25
N ALA A 466 -24.55 -2.88 23.70
CA ALA A 466 -25.57 -3.16 24.71
C ALA A 466 -25.35 -2.34 25.99
N SER A 467 -24.09 -2.18 26.41
CA SER A 467 -23.72 -1.42 27.60
C SER A 467 -23.80 0.11 27.41
N LEU A 468 -23.60 0.59 26.17
CA LEU A 468 -23.86 1.99 25.88
C LEU A 468 -25.36 2.30 25.96
N ARG A 469 -26.20 1.44 25.40
CA ARG A 469 -27.64 1.66 25.34
C ARG A 469 -28.31 1.58 26.72
N THR A 470 -27.90 0.65 27.56
CA THR A 470 -28.60 0.40 28.83
C THR A 470 -28.13 1.35 29.93
N GLU A 471 -26.83 1.64 30.01
CA GLU A 471 -26.25 2.39 31.13
C GLU A 471 -25.91 3.84 30.76
N VAL A 472 -25.44 4.11 29.54
CA VAL A 472 -24.95 5.45 29.16
C VAL A 472 -26.05 6.32 28.56
N VAL A 473 -26.85 5.80 27.62
CA VAL A 473 -27.92 6.57 26.96
C VAL A 473 -28.92 7.10 27.99
N ALA A 474 -29.35 6.29 28.94
CA ALA A 474 -30.27 6.72 30.00
C ALA A 474 -29.69 7.81 30.92
N ALA A 475 -28.37 7.86 31.09
CA ALA A 475 -27.70 8.88 31.91
C ALA A 475 -27.48 10.20 31.17
N LEU A 476 -27.45 10.17 29.83
CA LEU A 476 -27.27 11.34 28.96
C LEU A 476 -28.55 12.16 28.77
N ASP A 477 -29.70 11.65 29.21
CA ASP A 477 -30.94 12.45 29.29
C ASP A 477 -30.89 13.53 30.39
N ASP A 478 -29.89 13.50 31.30
CA ASP A 478 -29.60 14.56 32.27
C ASP A 478 -28.54 15.55 31.72
N PRO A 479 -28.91 16.84 31.46
CA PRO A 479 -28.01 17.84 30.88
C PRO A 479 -26.73 18.10 31.69
N ALA A 480 -26.80 18.02 33.02
CA ALA A 480 -25.65 18.28 33.88
C ALA A 480 -24.61 17.16 33.77
N ARG A 481 -25.06 15.91 33.66
CA ARG A 481 -24.20 14.74 33.44
C ARG A 481 -23.63 14.72 32.03
N ALA A 482 -24.43 15.11 31.02
CA ALA A 482 -24.00 15.19 29.63
C ALA A 482 -22.81 16.15 29.41
N ALA A 483 -22.78 17.28 30.14
CA ALA A 483 -21.68 18.25 30.07
C ALA A 483 -20.37 17.73 30.71
N GLU A 484 -20.45 17.03 31.84
CA GLU A 484 -19.29 16.38 32.47
C GLU A 484 -18.74 15.24 31.59
N LEU A 485 -19.64 14.43 31.02
CA LEU A 485 -19.30 13.35 30.10
C LEU A 485 -18.59 13.87 28.83
N SER A 486 -19.03 15.01 28.27
CA SER A 486 -18.36 15.66 27.12
C SER A 486 -16.92 16.09 27.42
N ARG A 487 -16.68 16.73 28.57
CA ARG A 487 -15.32 17.15 28.96
C ARG A 487 -14.36 15.96 29.10
N ARG A 488 -14.87 14.77 29.47
CA ARG A 488 -14.06 13.58 29.71
C ARG A 488 -13.74 12.77 28.46
N LEU A 489 -14.60 12.78 27.43
CA LEU A 489 -14.42 12.01 26.19
C LEU A 489 -13.53 12.72 25.15
N GLY A 490 -13.67 14.03 25.01
CA GLY A 490 -13.14 14.76 23.84
C GLY A 490 -13.95 14.50 22.56
N ALA A 491 -13.58 15.17 21.46
CA ALA A 491 -14.33 15.13 20.21
C ALA A 491 -14.31 13.75 19.52
N GLU A 492 -13.16 13.07 19.56
CA GLU A 492 -12.97 11.77 18.89
C GLU A 492 -13.78 10.64 19.55
N GLY A 493 -13.81 10.59 20.88
CA GLY A 493 -14.64 9.63 21.61
C GLY A 493 -16.14 9.85 21.40
N LYS A 494 -16.55 11.12 21.28
CA LYS A 494 -17.94 11.49 20.96
C LYS A 494 -18.36 11.02 19.56
N LEU A 495 -17.48 11.15 18.55
CA LEU A 495 -17.73 10.63 17.21
C LEU A 495 -17.74 9.09 17.18
N THR A 496 -16.84 8.45 17.91
CA THR A 496 -16.79 6.98 18.03
C THR A 496 -18.10 6.43 18.62
N LEU A 497 -18.60 7.09 19.67
CA LEU A 497 -19.91 6.79 20.27
C LEU A 497 -21.05 6.99 19.26
N ALA A 498 -21.04 8.11 18.53
CA ALA A 498 -22.04 8.40 17.51
C ALA A 498 -22.10 7.30 16.44
N ALA A 499 -20.93 6.88 15.93
CA ALA A 499 -20.84 5.79 14.96
C ALA A 499 -21.43 4.48 15.49
N ALA A 500 -21.14 4.11 16.74
CA ALA A 500 -21.67 2.89 17.35
C ALA A 500 -23.20 2.92 17.52
N LEU A 501 -23.78 4.06 17.91
CA LEU A 501 -25.22 4.23 18.04
C LEU A 501 -25.93 4.24 16.67
N LEU A 502 -25.33 4.86 15.66
CA LEU A 502 -25.86 4.86 14.29
C LEU A 502 -25.84 3.44 13.68
N ARG A 503 -24.75 2.67 13.86
CA ARG A 503 -24.64 1.28 13.37
C ARG A 503 -25.73 0.36 13.91
N THR A 504 -26.12 0.53 15.17
CA THR A 504 -27.09 -0.35 15.83
C THR A 504 -28.55 0.05 15.64
N SER A 505 -28.78 1.14 14.91
CA SER A 505 -30.11 1.54 14.45
C SER A 505 -30.63 0.66 13.30
N ALA A 506 -29.89 -0.39 12.90
CA ALA A 506 -30.25 -1.36 11.86
C ALA A 506 -30.64 -0.72 10.50
N GLY A 507 -30.04 0.43 10.17
CA GLY A 507 -30.35 1.18 8.96
C GLY A 507 -31.61 2.06 9.03
N ASP A 508 -32.43 1.92 10.08
CA ASP A 508 -33.63 2.74 10.28
C ASP A 508 -33.39 3.81 11.37
N VAL A 509 -32.45 4.71 11.09
CA VAL A 509 -32.15 5.85 11.95
C VAL A 509 -33.35 6.82 12.04
N ALA A 510 -34.40 6.64 11.23
CA ALA A 510 -35.64 7.39 11.35
C ALA A 510 -36.51 6.93 12.54
N ALA A 511 -36.37 5.68 13.01
CA ALA A 511 -37.26 5.05 13.99
C ALA A 511 -37.00 5.42 15.49
N GLY A 512 -36.33 6.53 15.79
CA GLY A 512 -36.34 7.08 17.16
C GLY A 512 -35.47 6.38 18.22
N VAL A 513 -34.50 5.54 17.84
CA VAL A 513 -33.64 4.81 18.82
C VAL A 513 -32.72 5.76 19.62
N ILE A 514 -32.26 6.84 19.01
CA ILE A 514 -31.50 7.92 19.67
C ILE A 514 -32.50 9.02 20.03
N GLY A 515 -32.59 9.39 21.32
CA GLY A 515 -33.44 10.50 21.78
C GLY A 515 -32.95 11.86 21.27
N ASP A 516 -33.86 12.82 21.11
CA ASP A 516 -33.53 14.14 20.54
C ASP A 516 -32.49 14.91 21.35
N GLY A 517 -32.52 14.82 22.68
CA GLY A 517 -31.52 15.46 23.55
C GLY A 517 -30.13 14.88 23.37
N LEU A 518 -30.02 13.54 23.26
CA LEU A 518 -28.77 12.86 22.96
C LEU A 518 -28.26 13.20 21.55
N LEU A 519 -29.15 13.36 20.58
CA LEU A 519 -28.79 13.71 19.21
C LEU A 519 -28.27 15.16 19.11
N ASP A 520 -28.94 16.11 19.79
CA ASP A 520 -28.47 17.48 19.93
C ASP A 520 -27.10 17.51 20.61
N TRP A 521 -26.92 16.71 21.68
CA TRP A 521 -25.63 16.53 22.33
C TRP A 521 -24.59 15.98 21.36
N LEU A 522 -24.84 14.89 20.63
CA LEU A 522 -23.88 14.29 19.68
C LEU A 522 -23.46 15.26 18.57
N ALA A 523 -24.38 16.10 18.09
CA ALA A 523 -24.11 17.09 17.04
C ALA A 523 -23.35 18.33 17.55
N GLU A 524 -23.40 18.63 18.85
CA GLU A 524 -22.74 19.79 19.44
C GLU A 524 -21.22 19.74 19.24
N GLY A 525 -20.65 20.80 18.66
CA GLY A 525 -19.21 20.90 18.39
C GLY A 525 -18.71 20.05 17.21
N VAL A 526 -19.61 19.44 16.44
CA VAL A 526 -19.26 18.67 15.25
C VAL A 526 -19.22 19.59 14.02
N GLU A 527 -18.03 19.77 13.45
CA GLU A 527 -17.87 20.51 12.21
C GLU A 527 -18.45 19.74 11.01
N MET A 528 -19.04 20.48 10.07
CA MET A 528 -19.54 19.90 8.83
C MET A 528 -18.35 19.47 7.98
N PRO A 529 -18.34 18.24 7.43
CA PRO A 529 -17.30 17.86 6.47
C PRO A 529 -17.35 18.76 5.23
N THR A 530 -16.19 19.03 4.67
CA THR A 530 -16.05 19.73 3.39
C THR A 530 -16.68 18.93 2.25
N ALA A 531 -16.99 19.58 1.13
CA ALA A 531 -17.51 18.93 -0.07
C ALA A 531 -16.63 17.75 -0.55
N ALA A 532 -15.30 17.90 -0.44
CA ALA A 532 -14.34 16.86 -0.80
C ALA A 532 -14.35 15.68 0.19
N GLU A 533 -14.53 15.93 1.48
CA GLU A 533 -14.67 14.85 2.48
C GLU A 533 -16.00 14.11 2.32
N LEU A 534 -17.10 14.81 2.02
CA LEU A 534 -18.41 14.19 1.80
C LEU A 534 -18.44 13.25 0.60
N SER A 535 -17.81 13.64 -0.51
CA SER A 535 -17.77 12.81 -1.72
C SER A 535 -16.94 11.55 -1.55
N GLN A 536 -15.95 11.56 -0.65
CA GLN A 536 -15.09 10.42 -0.33
C GLN A 536 -15.56 9.64 0.90
N ALA A 537 -16.58 10.12 1.60
CA ALA A 537 -17.07 9.57 2.86
C ALA A 537 -17.56 8.13 2.67
N ARG A 538 -16.94 7.19 3.39
CA ARG A 538 -17.35 5.80 3.46
C ARG A 538 -18.14 5.57 4.74
N PRO A 539 -19.14 4.68 4.73
CA PRO A 539 -19.89 4.34 5.94
C PRO A 539 -18.97 4.15 7.13
N TRP A 540 -19.28 4.87 8.21
CA TRP A 540 -18.62 4.80 9.52
C TRP A 540 -17.21 5.39 9.64
N ASP A 541 -16.68 6.05 8.60
CA ASP A 541 -15.49 6.87 8.80
C ASP A 541 -15.84 8.19 9.53
N SER A 542 -14.82 8.98 9.85
CA SER A 542 -15.01 10.26 10.55
C SER A 542 -15.84 11.26 9.73
N GLY A 543 -15.62 11.36 8.42
CA GLY A 543 -16.38 12.27 7.54
C GLY A 543 -17.85 11.89 7.49
N TRP A 544 -18.13 10.61 7.24
CA TRP A 544 -19.46 10.03 7.19
C TRP A 544 -20.19 10.19 8.52
N THR A 545 -19.53 9.90 9.65
CA THR A 545 -20.16 9.98 10.97
C THR A 545 -20.51 11.42 11.34
N ARG A 546 -19.63 12.38 11.05
CA ARG A 546 -19.90 13.82 11.23
C ARG A 546 -21.11 14.27 10.42
N ALA A 547 -21.15 13.91 9.13
CA ALA A 547 -22.27 14.25 8.25
C ALA A 547 -23.58 13.58 8.69
N ALA A 548 -23.52 12.29 9.05
CA ALA A 548 -24.70 11.51 9.46
C ALA A 548 -25.33 12.06 10.74
N VAL A 549 -24.55 12.34 11.78
CA VAL A 549 -25.08 12.90 13.04
C VAL A 549 -25.79 14.23 12.80
N ARG A 550 -25.15 15.14 12.06
CA ARG A 550 -25.74 16.44 11.74
C ARG A 550 -26.97 16.31 10.84
N GLY A 551 -26.93 15.42 9.85
CA GLY A 551 -28.03 15.18 8.93
C GLY A 551 -29.26 14.58 9.60
N VAL A 552 -29.09 13.54 10.42
CA VAL A 552 -30.17 12.94 11.22
C VAL A 552 -30.78 14.00 12.15
N ARG A 553 -29.94 14.81 12.78
CA ARG A 553 -30.36 15.91 13.64
C ARG A 553 -31.16 16.96 12.88
N ALA A 554 -30.68 17.39 11.72
CA ALA A 554 -31.37 18.37 10.88
C ALA A 554 -32.71 17.85 10.36
N VAL A 555 -32.81 16.57 9.94
CA VAL A 555 -34.08 15.97 9.49
C VAL A 555 -35.14 15.95 10.60
N ARG A 556 -34.73 15.70 11.87
CA ARG A 556 -35.66 15.58 13.00
C ARG A 556 -36.01 16.92 13.65
N ARG A 557 -35.02 17.80 13.79
CA ARG A 557 -35.11 19.04 14.61
C ARG A 557 -35.09 20.32 13.75
N GLY A 558 -34.88 20.19 12.45
CA GLY A 558 -34.62 21.30 11.54
C GLY A 558 -33.15 21.76 11.58
N PRO A 559 -32.64 22.38 10.50
CA PRO A 559 -31.28 22.90 10.45
C PRO A 559 -31.10 24.07 11.43
N TYR A 560 -29.98 24.09 12.17
CA TYR A 560 -29.66 25.12 13.16
C TYR A 560 -28.33 25.81 12.89
N ALA A 561 -27.30 25.06 12.49
CA ALA A 561 -25.96 25.57 12.21
C ALA A 561 -25.68 25.67 10.70
N PRO A 562 -24.72 26.53 10.28
CA PRO A 562 -24.25 26.57 8.90
C PRO A 562 -23.83 25.17 8.42
N GLY A 563 -24.28 24.77 7.23
CA GLY A 563 -24.03 23.44 6.67
C GLY A 563 -25.05 22.35 7.07
N ASP A 564 -25.94 22.57 8.06
CA ASP A 564 -26.96 21.57 8.42
C ASP A 564 -27.93 21.26 7.28
N ARG A 565 -28.21 22.24 6.42
CA ARG A 565 -29.04 22.03 5.22
C ARG A 565 -28.36 21.06 4.25
N VAL A 566 -27.05 21.18 4.06
CA VAL A 566 -26.26 20.27 3.22
C VAL A 566 -26.21 18.88 3.88
N ALA A 567 -26.01 18.81 5.20
CA ALA A 567 -26.03 17.56 5.95
C ALA A 567 -27.40 16.85 5.88
N GLU A 568 -28.50 17.60 5.97
CA GLU A 568 -29.86 17.11 5.81
C GLU A 568 -30.03 16.49 4.43
N LEU A 569 -29.66 17.22 3.39
CA LEU A 569 -29.79 16.76 2.01
C LEU A 569 -28.91 15.54 1.72
N TRP A 570 -27.66 15.55 2.19
CA TRP A 570 -26.73 14.41 2.12
C TRP A 570 -27.31 13.18 2.81
N TRP A 571 -27.82 13.34 4.03
CA TRP A 571 -28.38 12.22 4.78
C TRP A 571 -29.63 11.63 4.10
N LEU A 572 -30.51 12.47 3.56
CA LEU A 572 -31.68 12.01 2.80
C LEU A 572 -31.27 11.26 1.54
N GLY A 573 -30.20 11.68 0.87
CA GLY A 573 -29.64 10.97 -0.29
C GLY A 573 -29.08 9.60 0.08
N VAL A 574 -28.18 9.53 1.08
CA VAL A 574 -27.54 8.27 1.52
C VAL A 574 -28.54 7.29 2.13
N SER A 575 -29.60 7.79 2.79
CA SER A 575 -30.68 6.95 3.33
C SER A 575 -31.73 6.53 2.29
N GLY A 576 -31.65 7.02 1.05
CA GLY A 576 -32.63 6.73 0.00
C GLY A 576 -34.02 7.31 0.27
N SER A 577 -34.12 8.39 1.04
CA SER A 577 -35.40 8.99 1.42
C SER A 577 -36.08 9.66 0.23
N PRO A 578 -37.40 9.44 0.00
CA PRO A 578 -38.13 10.13 -1.07
C PRO A 578 -38.22 11.64 -0.86
N ARG A 579 -37.96 12.13 0.37
CA ARG A 579 -37.91 13.56 0.69
C ARG A 579 -36.70 14.27 0.06
N PHE A 580 -35.69 13.54 -0.41
CA PHE A 580 -34.52 14.13 -1.07
C PHE A 580 -34.91 15.01 -2.24
N VAL A 581 -35.70 14.48 -3.19
CA VAL A 581 -36.11 15.20 -4.41
C VAL A 581 -36.96 16.42 -4.06
N GLN A 582 -37.83 16.29 -3.06
CA GLN A 582 -38.67 17.39 -2.60
C GLN A 582 -37.82 18.55 -2.06
N ILE A 583 -36.90 18.29 -1.12
CA ILE A 583 -36.09 19.35 -0.50
C ILE A 583 -35.09 19.94 -1.48
N ALA A 584 -34.45 19.11 -2.32
CA ALA A 584 -33.55 19.59 -3.36
C ALA A 584 -34.29 20.51 -4.36
N GLY A 585 -35.44 20.06 -4.88
CA GLY A 585 -36.20 20.77 -5.90
C GLY A 585 -36.94 22.03 -5.41
N ASP A 586 -37.13 22.20 -4.10
CA ASP A 586 -37.82 23.36 -3.52
C ASP A 586 -36.92 24.61 -3.33
N SER A 587 -35.60 24.46 -3.46
CA SER A 587 -34.61 25.52 -3.21
C SER A 587 -33.57 25.63 -4.33
N VAL A 588 -32.95 26.81 -4.45
CA VAL A 588 -31.74 27.00 -5.25
C VAL A 588 -30.54 26.67 -4.35
N TRP A 589 -29.74 25.69 -4.75
CA TRP A 589 -28.55 25.25 -4.02
C TRP A 589 -27.27 25.82 -4.62
N ASP A 590 -26.21 25.88 -3.84
CA ASP A 590 -24.86 25.97 -4.40
C ASP A 590 -24.58 24.69 -5.23
N PRO A 591 -24.23 24.80 -6.52
CA PRO A 591 -23.94 23.63 -7.35
C PRO A 591 -22.87 22.70 -6.76
N ALA A 592 -21.88 23.24 -6.05
CA ALA A 592 -20.84 22.46 -5.41
C ALA A 592 -21.38 21.58 -4.27
N ASP A 593 -22.31 22.10 -3.47
CA ASP A 593 -22.95 21.36 -2.38
C ASP A 593 -23.82 20.23 -2.93
N LEU A 594 -24.59 20.48 -3.98
CA LEU A 594 -25.49 19.49 -4.57
C LEU A 594 -24.72 18.36 -5.27
N LEU A 595 -23.58 18.67 -5.90
CA LEU A 595 -22.64 17.67 -6.42
C LEU A 595 -21.99 16.85 -5.30
N ALA A 596 -21.56 17.48 -4.21
CA ALA A 596 -20.97 16.79 -3.06
C ALA A 596 -21.95 15.86 -2.36
N VAL A 597 -23.22 16.28 -2.28
CA VAL A 597 -24.32 15.50 -1.70
C VAL A 597 -24.59 14.21 -2.47
N VAL A 598 -24.58 14.30 -3.80
CA VAL A 598 -24.89 13.17 -4.69
C VAL A 598 -23.67 12.27 -4.92
N GLY A 599 -22.47 12.83 -4.84
CA GLY A 599 -21.23 12.12 -5.15
C GLY A 599 -21.27 11.55 -6.57
N ASP A 600 -20.93 10.28 -6.73
CA ASP A 600 -20.98 9.55 -8.00
C ASP A 600 -22.40 9.07 -8.38
N GLY A 601 -23.39 9.18 -7.50
CA GLY A 601 -24.75 8.71 -7.74
C GLY A 601 -25.48 9.45 -8.87
N ALA A 602 -26.58 8.88 -9.36
CA ALA A 602 -27.46 9.57 -10.31
C ALA A 602 -28.18 10.73 -9.60
N LEU A 603 -28.26 11.89 -10.25
CA LEU A 603 -29.01 13.05 -9.75
C LEU A 603 -30.38 13.09 -10.44
N PRO A 604 -31.50 12.91 -9.71
CA PRO A 604 -32.82 13.07 -10.30
C PRO A 604 -33.00 14.48 -10.87
N GLY A 605 -33.50 14.61 -12.10
CA GLY A 605 -33.66 15.92 -12.76
C GLY A 605 -34.49 16.93 -11.95
N ALA A 606 -35.59 16.46 -11.34
CA ALA A 606 -36.43 17.28 -10.45
C ALA A 606 -35.66 17.89 -9.26
N ALA A 607 -34.59 17.25 -8.78
CA ALA A 607 -33.73 17.76 -7.70
C ALA A 607 -32.78 18.87 -8.19
N ALA A 608 -32.37 18.83 -9.46
CA ALA A 608 -31.47 19.82 -10.06
C ALA A 608 -32.22 21.03 -10.65
N PHE A 609 -33.50 20.86 -10.97
CA PHE A 609 -34.29 21.79 -11.79
C PHE A 609 -34.20 23.25 -11.35
N ARG A 610 -34.48 23.56 -10.08
CA ARG A 610 -34.41 24.95 -9.59
C ARG A 610 -32.99 25.51 -9.54
N THR A 611 -32.01 24.68 -9.20
CA THR A 611 -30.60 25.10 -9.19
C THR A 611 -30.12 25.44 -10.60
N LEU A 612 -30.51 24.66 -11.62
CA LEU A 612 -30.20 24.96 -13.02
C LEU A 612 -30.78 26.30 -13.49
N LEU A 613 -31.95 26.69 -12.99
CA LEU A 613 -32.55 27.99 -13.29
C LEU A 613 -31.93 29.13 -12.47
N GLY A 614 -31.70 28.93 -11.18
CA GLY A 614 -31.43 30.00 -10.21
C GLY A 614 -29.97 30.22 -9.81
N ALA A 615 -29.05 29.29 -10.09
CA ALA A 615 -27.65 29.46 -9.72
C ALA A 615 -26.88 30.35 -10.73
N PRO A 616 -25.85 31.09 -10.29
CA PRO A 616 -24.92 31.78 -11.19
C PRO A 616 -24.07 30.80 -11.99
N ASP A 617 -23.61 31.21 -13.19
CA ASP A 617 -22.68 30.40 -13.98
C ASP A 617 -21.39 30.16 -13.18
N SER A 618 -21.01 28.88 -13.04
CA SER A 618 -19.79 28.45 -12.35
C SER A 618 -19.30 27.12 -12.94
N PRO A 619 -18.02 26.75 -12.75
CA PRO A 619 -17.53 25.44 -13.16
C PRO A 619 -18.31 24.27 -12.55
N ASP A 620 -18.83 24.43 -11.33
CA ASP A 620 -19.63 23.41 -10.67
C ASP A 620 -21.07 23.35 -11.23
N LEU A 621 -21.65 24.48 -11.66
CA LEU A 621 -22.92 24.48 -12.37
C LEU A 621 -22.81 23.79 -13.74
N ASP A 622 -21.69 24.00 -14.45
CA ASP A 622 -21.41 23.33 -15.72
C ASP A 622 -21.32 21.81 -15.54
N ARG A 623 -20.57 21.34 -14.53
CA ARG A 623 -20.50 19.91 -14.16
C ARG A 623 -21.86 19.34 -13.76
N LEU A 624 -22.63 20.10 -12.98
CA LEU A 624 -23.98 19.70 -12.57
C LEU A 624 -24.89 19.51 -13.79
N ALA A 625 -24.87 20.46 -14.73
CA ALA A 625 -25.64 20.40 -15.95
C ALA A 625 -25.20 19.23 -16.86
N ALA A 626 -23.89 19.00 -17.02
CA ALA A 626 -23.36 17.83 -17.71
C ALA A 626 -23.89 16.53 -17.11
N LYS A 627 -23.85 16.40 -15.79
CA LYS A 627 -24.34 15.21 -15.06
C LYS A 627 -25.85 14.96 -15.26
N VAL A 628 -26.65 16.02 -15.35
CA VAL A 628 -28.10 15.91 -15.65
C VAL A 628 -28.32 15.44 -17.10
N ILE A 629 -27.53 15.94 -18.06
CA ILE A 629 -27.59 15.53 -19.46
C ILE A 629 -27.20 14.06 -19.61
N ASP A 630 -26.11 13.63 -18.97
CA ASP A 630 -25.63 12.25 -19.01
C ASP A 630 -26.60 11.25 -18.36
N GLY A 631 -27.28 11.68 -17.29
CA GLY A 631 -28.30 10.85 -16.62
C GLY A 631 -29.56 10.64 -17.46
N ASN A 632 -29.96 11.63 -18.27
CA ASN A 632 -31.06 11.58 -19.25
C ASN A 632 -32.44 11.05 -18.75
N ASP A 633 -32.72 11.14 -17.46
CA ASP A 633 -33.95 10.59 -16.85
C ASP A 633 -35.13 11.59 -16.82
N ASP A 634 -34.91 12.87 -17.14
CA ASP A 634 -35.92 13.94 -17.09
C ASP A 634 -35.67 14.99 -18.19
N SER A 635 -36.48 14.94 -19.25
CA SER A 635 -36.36 15.85 -20.39
C SER A 635 -36.51 17.33 -20.03
N ALA A 636 -37.27 17.65 -18.97
CA ALA A 636 -37.45 19.03 -18.55
C ALA A 636 -36.17 19.59 -17.90
N ALA A 637 -35.50 18.79 -17.07
CA ALA A 637 -34.21 19.14 -16.47
C ALA A 637 -33.09 19.18 -17.51
N VAL A 638 -33.06 18.22 -18.45
CA VAL A 638 -32.09 18.19 -19.57
C VAL A 638 -32.21 19.44 -20.43
N ALA A 639 -33.44 19.91 -20.72
CA ALA A 639 -33.65 21.15 -21.46
C ALA A 639 -33.03 22.37 -20.75
N GLN A 640 -33.14 22.46 -19.41
CA GLN A 640 -32.51 23.56 -18.66
C GLN A 640 -30.98 23.41 -18.60
N ALA A 641 -30.50 22.18 -18.41
CA ALA A 641 -29.07 21.86 -18.38
C ALA A 641 -28.39 22.19 -19.72
N ALA A 642 -29.08 21.96 -20.84
CA ALA A 642 -28.56 22.28 -22.18
C ALA A 642 -28.32 23.79 -22.39
N VAL A 643 -29.07 24.66 -21.70
CA VAL A 643 -28.83 26.12 -21.70
C VAL A 643 -27.54 26.48 -20.95
N ARG A 644 -27.17 25.69 -19.93
CA ARG A 644 -26.01 25.94 -19.06
C ARG A 644 -24.71 25.32 -19.57
N HIS A 645 -24.78 24.09 -20.09
CA HIS A 645 -23.60 23.28 -20.43
C HIS A 645 -23.18 23.39 -21.91
N ILE A 646 -24.13 23.42 -22.84
CA ILE A 646 -23.83 23.35 -24.27
C ILE A 646 -23.57 24.76 -24.79
N THR A 647 -22.39 24.99 -25.34
CA THR A 647 -22.00 26.31 -25.82
C THR A 647 -22.77 26.70 -27.10
N PRO A 648 -22.99 28.00 -27.36
CA PRO A 648 -23.61 28.46 -28.61
C PRO A 648 -22.94 27.91 -29.88
N GLN A 649 -21.62 27.72 -29.84
CA GLN A 649 -20.85 27.14 -30.94
C GLN A 649 -21.20 25.67 -31.17
N GLN A 650 -21.31 24.87 -30.11
CA GLN A 650 -21.74 23.48 -30.18
C GLN A 650 -23.18 23.36 -30.69
N TRP A 651 -24.07 24.26 -30.24
CA TRP A 651 -25.45 24.33 -30.72
C TRP A 651 -25.53 24.49 -32.25
N MET A 652 -24.64 25.29 -32.84
CA MET A 652 -24.55 25.48 -34.28
C MET A 652 -23.86 24.30 -34.99
N GLN A 653 -22.66 23.91 -34.55
CA GLN A 653 -21.86 22.87 -35.21
C GLN A 653 -22.54 21.49 -35.21
N GLN A 654 -23.23 21.16 -34.13
CA GLN A 654 -23.95 19.88 -33.98
C GLN A 654 -25.40 19.98 -34.48
N ARG A 655 -25.80 21.13 -35.06
CA ARG A 655 -27.15 21.42 -35.55
C ARG A 655 -28.25 21.24 -34.51
N TYR A 656 -27.95 21.47 -33.24
CA TYR A 656 -28.93 21.35 -32.15
C TYR A 656 -30.00 22.44 -32.21
N VAL A 657 -29.70 23.59 -32.82
CA VAL A 657 -30.71 24.60 -33.14
C VAL A 657 -31.82 23.99 -34.00
N ASP A 658 -31.47 23.17 -34.99
CA ASP A 658 -32.45 22.50 -35.86
C ASP A 658 -33.12 21.30 -35.18
N THR A 659 -32.37 20.50 -34.42
CA THR A 659 -32.83 19.18 -33.95
C THR A 659 -33.42 19.19 -32.54
N HIS A 660 -32.90 20.02 -31.63
CA HIS A 660 -33.25 19.99 -30.20
C HIS A 660 -34.08 21.20 -29.76
N GLN A 661 -33.87 22.37 -30.35
CA GLN A 661 -34.53 23.61 -29.89
C GLN A 661 -36.06 23.49 -29.88
N ARG A 662 -36.64 22.96 -30.97
CA ARG A 662 -38.10 22.74 -31.05
C ARG A 662 -38.60 21.71 -30.05
N ALA A 663 -37.80 20.70 -29.73
CA ALA A 663 -38.16 19.67 -28.74
C ALA A 663 -38.07 20.21 -27.30
N TYR A 664 -37.16 21.15 -27.03
CA TYR A 664 -36.97 21.74 -25.71
C TYR A 664 -37.88 22.92 -25.40
N LEU A 665 -38.44 23.55 -26.44
CA LEU A 665 -39.33 24.70 -26.32
C LEU A 665 -40.43 24.54 -25.25
N PRO A 666 -41.25 23.45 -25.23
CA PRO A 666 -42.31 23.32 -24.22
C PRO A 666 -41.78 23.30 -22.79
N PHE A 667 -40.57 22.75 -22.58
CA PHE A 667 -39.96 22.67 -21.25
C PHE A 667 -39.42 24.02 -20.79
N TRP A 668 -38.85 24.83 -21.68
CA TRP A 668 -38.44 26.19 -21.34
C TRP A 668 -39.63 27.09 -21.05
N GLU A 669 -40.69 27.01 -21.85
CA GLU A 669 -41.93 27.77 -21.60
C GLU A 669 -42.56 27.39 -20.27
N GLN A 670 -42.66 26.09 -19.98
CA GLN A 670 -43.17 25.60 -18.69
C GLN A 670 -42.30 26.04 -17.51
N ALA A 671 -40.97 25.99 -17.65
CA ALA A 671 -40.04 26.42 -16.61
C ALA A 671 -40.21 27.91 -16.28
N LEU A 672 -40.27 28.77 -17.30
CA LEU A 672 -40.46 30.20 -17.11
C LEU A 672 -41.86 30.54 -16.57
N ALA A 673 -42.90 29.81 -16.98
CA ALA A 673 -44.27 30.03 -16.50
C ALA A 673 -44.46 29.62 -15.02
N THR A 674 -43.66 28.68 -14.53
CA THR A 674 -43.76 28.13 -13.16
C THR A 674 -42.73 28.68 -12.18
N ALA A 675 -41.73 29.42 -12.67
CA ALA A 675 -40.71 30.05 -11.85
C ALA A 675 -41.30 31.14 -10.94
N ARG A 676 -40.86 31.21 -9.68
CA ARG A 676 -41.24 32.30 -8.77
C ARG A 676 -40.43 33.55 -9.11
N PRO A 677 -40.89 34.75 -8.71
CA PRO A 677 -40.10 35.96 -8.83
C PRO A 677 -38.73 35.79 -8.15
N GLY A 678 -37.66 35.84 -8.94
CA GLY A 678 -36.27 35.65 -8.48
C GLY A 678 -35.70 34.23 -8.61
N ASP A 679 -36.47 33.25 -9.08
CA ASP A 679 -35.99 31.86 -9.26
C ASP A 679 -35.13 31.68 -10.52
N VAL A 680 -35.20 32.60 -11.49
CA VAL A 680 -34.42 32.55 -12.73
C VAL A 680 -33.24 33.51 -12.64
N HIS A 681 -32.03 32.96 -12.67
CA HIS A 681 -30.81 33.76 -12.66
C HIS A 681 -30.60 34.46 -14.00
N ARG A 682 -29.99 35.64 -13.96
CA ARG A 682 -29.66 36.44 -15.15
C ARG A 682 -28.84 35.66 -16.19
N ASP A 683 -27.95 34.79 -15.75
CA ASP A 683 -27.06 34.03 -16.63
C ASP A 683 -27.84 32.96 -17.42
N PHE A 684 -28.85 32.33 -16.80
CA PHE A 684 -29.78 31.45 -17.50
C PHE A 684 -30.58 32.22 -18.55
N SER A 685 -31.13 33.36 -18.16
CA SER A 685 -31.90 34.25 -19.05
C SER A 685 -31.07 34.71 -20.25
N ALA A 686 -29.80 35.04 -20.03
CA ALA A 686 -28.87 35.40 -21.11
C ALA A 686 -28.58 34.22 -22.04
N GLY A 687 -28.37 33.02 -21.50
CA GLY A 687 -28.20 31.80 -22.29
C GLY A 687 -29.43 31.49 -23.15
N LEU A 688 -30.62 31.56 -22.57
CA LEU A 688 -31.87 31.30 -23.29
C LEU A 688 -32.15 32.37 -24.36
N LEU A 689 -31.88 33.65 -24.07
CA LEU A 689 -31.98 34.74 -25.05
C LEU A 689 -30.98 34.56 -26.20
N THR A 690 -29.77 34.06 -25.91
CA THR A 690 -28.79 33.70 -26.94
C THR A 690 -29.35 32.63 -27.89
N LEU A 691 -29.98 31.57 -27.35
CA LEU A 691 -30.62 30.53 -28.16
C LEU A 691 -31.83 31.07 -28.94
N ALA A 692 -32.58 32.05 -28.41
CA ALA A 692 -33.65 32.70 -29.14
C ALA A 692 -33.14 33.50 -30.35
N VAL A 693 -32.00 34.20 -30.22
CA VAL A 693 -31.34 34.89 -31.34
C VAL A 693 -30.87 33.88 -32.39
N LEU A 694 -30.23 32.77 -31.97
CA LEU A 694 -29.83 31.69 -32.89
C LEU A 694 -31.04 31.05 -33.60
N GLY A 695 -32.11 30.81 -32.85
CA GLY A 695 -33.38 30.33 -33.39
C GLY A 695 -33.97 31.27 -34.43
N THR A 696 -33.94 32.58 -34.17
CA THR A 696 -34.41 33.60 -35.12
C THR A 696 -33.59 33.55 -36.42
N ILE A 697 -32.26 33.42 -36.32
CA ILE A 697 -31.36 33.29 -37.49
C ILE A 697 -31.66 32.00 -38.28
N ALA A 698 -31.92 30.89 -37.59
CA ALA A 698 -32.17 29.59 -38.19
C ALA A 698 -33.64 29.33 -38.59
N GLY A 699 -34.57 30.24 -38.28
CA GLY A 699 -36.00 30.06 -38.50
C GLY A 699 -36.67 29.04 -37.57
N GLN A 700 -36.13 28.84 -36.38
CA GLN A 700 -36.63 27.91 -35.35
C GLN A 700 -37.39 28.67 -34.24
N PRO A 701 -38.44 28.05 -33.65
CA PRO A 701 -39.21 28.69 -32.59
C PRO A 701 -38.41 28.78 -31.29
N PHE A 702 -38.77 29.75 -30.44
CA PHE A 702 -38.18 30.01 -29.13
C PHE A 702 -39.26 30.50 -28.15
N PRO A 703 -39.02 30.49 -26.82
CA PRO A 703 -40.04 30.87 -25.84
C PRO A 703 -40.49 32.33 -25.98
N GLU A 704 -41.80 32.61 -25.94
CA GLU A 704 -42.33 33.99 -26.05
C GLU A 704 -41.75 34.93 -24.98
N ALA A 705 -41.48 34.41 -23.79
CA ALA A 705 -40.87 35.16 -22.69
C ALA A 705 -39.51 35.78 -23.07
N CYS A 706 -38.80 35.25 -24.08
CA CYS A 706 -37.57 35.85 -24.59
C CYS A 706 -37.79 37.26 -25.16
N HIS A 707 -38.97 37.60 -25.68
CA HIS A 707 -39.26 38.99 -26.08
C HIS A 707 -39.29 39.94 -24.89
N SER A 708 -39.76 39.46 -23.72
CA SER A 708 -39.70 40.25 -22.47
C SER A 708 -38.29 40.31 -21.89
N LEU A 709 -37.53 39.22 -21.94
CA LEU A 709 -36.12 39.20 -21.52
C LEU A 709 -35.25 40.15 -22.37
N ALA A 710 -35.53 40.23 -23.67
CA ALA A 710 -34.85 41.13 -24.61
C ALA A 710 -35.08 42.62 -24.30
N ALA A 711 -36.08 42.97 -23.49
CA ALA A 711 -36.29 44.35 -23.06
C ALA A 711 -35.27 44.82 -22.01
N ASP A 712 -34.56 43.88 -21.34
CA ASP A 712 -33.44 44.19 -20.45
C ASP A 712 -32.17 44.49 -21.28
N PRO A 713 -31.65 45.73 -21.25
CA PRO A 713 -30.47 46.09 -22.03
C PRO A 713 -29.21 45.28 -21.68
N GLU A 714 -29.05 44.87 -20.42
CA GLU A 714 -27.86 44.10 -20.00
C GLU A 714 -27.90 42.68 -20.60
N LEU A 715 -29.07 42.03 -20.57
CA LEU A 715 -29.27 40.71 -21.18
C LEU A 715 -29.16 40.76 -22.71
N ALA A 716 -29.67 41.81 -23.34
CA ALA A 716 -29.54 42.02 -24.78
C ALA A 716 -28.06 42.13 -25.21
N VAL A 717 -27.27 42.96 -24.51
CA VAL A 717 -25.82 43.11 -24.77
C VAL A 717 -25.09 41.79 -24.53
N GLU A 718 -25.45 41.06 -23.47
CA GLU A 718 -24.89 39.75 -23.16
C GLU A 718 -25.13 38.72 -24.27
N ALA A 719 -26.37 38.63 -24.75
CA ALA A 719 -26.74 37.72 -25.83
C ALA A 719 -25.99 38.05 -27.13
N VAL A 720 -25.89 39.34 -27.49
CA VAL A 720 -25.10 39.78 -28.65
C VAL A 720 -23.63 39.37 -28.49
N ARG A 721 -23.05 39.58 -27.30
CA ARG A 721 -21.67 39.19 -27.00
C ARG A 721 -21.43 37.69 -27.10
N ARG A 722 -22.43 36.86 -26.79
CA ARG A 722 -22.35 35.39 -26.89
C ARG A 722 -22.49 34.89 -28.33
N VAL A 723 -23.24 35.59 -29.19
CA VAL A 723 -23.43 35.21 -30.61
C VAL A 723 -22.32 35.76 -31.53
N LEU A 724 -21.82 36.96 -31.27
CA LEU A 724 -20.84 37.63 -32.16
C LEU A 724 -19.61 36.77 -32.52
N PRO A 725 -18.98 36.02 -31.58
CA PRO A 725 -17.85 35.15 -31.91
C PRO A 725 -18.17 34.07 -32.94
N LEU A 726 -19.42 33.61 -33.02
CA LEU A 726 -19.87 32.63 -34.02
C LEU A 726 -19.94 33.22 -35.43
N VAL A 727 -20.14 34.54 -35.51
CA VAL A 727 -20.13 35.25 -36.78
C VAL A 727 -18.69 35.54 -37.21
N ASP A 728 -17.85 35.97 -36.27
CA ASP A 728 -16.42 36.20 -36.49
C ASP A 728 -15.67 34.91 -36.87
N GLY A 729 -16.07 33.77 -36.29
CA GLY A 729 -15.56 32.43 -36.59
C GLY A 729 -16.17 31.76 -37.84
N TYR A 730 -17.12 32.43 -38.50
CA TYR A 730 -17.86 31.92 -39.67
C TYR A 730 -18.71 30.65 -39.44
N GLU A 731 -19.01 30.29 -38.18
CA GLU A 731 -20.06 29.31 -37.88
C GLU A 731 -21.45 29.81 -38.30
N ILE A 732 -21.65 31.13 -38.28
CA ILE A 732 -22.82 31.82 -38.85
C ILE A 732 -22.31 32.81 -39.89
N SER A 733 -22.81 32.72 -41.12
CA SER A 733 -22.44 33.68 -42.16
C SER A 733 -22.88 35.11 -41.77
N PRO A 734 -21.98 36.10 -41.81
CA PRO A 734 -22.32 37.51 -41.60
C PRO A 734 -23.49 37.97 -42.47
N GLN A 735 -23.52 37.51 -43.72
CA GLN A 735 -24.55 37.86 -44.70
C GLN A 735 -25.94 37.34 -44.30
N VAL A 736 -26.01 36.17 -43.65
CA VAL A 736 -27.27 35.58 -43.15
C VAL A 736 -27.82 36.40 -41.99
N VAL A 737 -26.96 36.82 -41.04
CA VAL A 737 -27.37 37.68 -39.91
C VAL A 737 -27.99 38.99 -40.42
N LEU A 738 -27.33 39.63 -41.39
CA LEU A 738 -27.81 40.88 -41.99
C LEU A 738 -29.12 40.66 -42.77
N ALA A 739 -29.21 39.59 -43.56
CA ALA A 739 -30.40 39.28 -44.33
C ALA A 739 -31.62 39.04 -43.44
N VAL A 740 -31.49 38.20 -42.40
CA VAL A 740 -32.58 37.90 -41.45
C VAL A 740 -33.01 39.17 -40.71
N SER A 741 -32.06 39.94 -40.17
CA SER A 741 -32.35 41.19 -39.46
C SER A 741 -33.10 42.21 -40.33
N LEU A 742 -32.65 42.39 -41.58
CA LEU A 742 -33.29 43.32 -42.52
C LEU A 742 -34.67 42.83 -42.97
N LEU A 743 -34.90 41.52 -43.08
CA LEU A 743 -36.23 40.97 -43.38
C LEU A 743 -37.24 41.23 -42.25
N HIS A 744 -36.80 41.14 -40.98
CA HIS A 744 -37.65 41.57 -39.85
C HIS A 744 -37.93 43.08 -39.90
N THR A 745 -36.97 43.89 -40.36
CA THR A 745 -37.18 45.33 -40.57
C THR A 745 -38.17 45.62 -41.70
N VAL A 746 -38.11 44.87 -42.80
CA VAL A 746 -39.09 44.96 -43.90
C VAL A 746 -40.49 44.63 -43.39
N THR A 747 -40.61 43.54 -42.64
CA THR A 747 -41.88 43.09 -42.06
C THR A 747 -42.45 44.17 -41.14
N ALA A 748 -41.61 44.74 -40.27
CA ALA A 748 -41.96 45.84 -39.38
C ALA A 748 -42.45 47.10 -40.13
N GLU A 749 -41.78 47.47 -41.22
CA GLU A 749 -42.20 48.58 -42.10
C GLU A 749 -43.55 48.29 -42.78
N ASP A 750 -43.77 47.06 -43.25
CA ASP A 750 -44.98 46.67 -43.99
C ASP A 750 -46.20 46.51 -43.07
N THR A 751 -46.00 46.14 -41.81
CA THR A 751 -47.07 46.01 -40.81
C THR A 751 -47.25 47.23 -39.91
N GLU A 752 -46.42 48.28 -40.06
CA GLU A 752 -46.35 49.46 -39.17
C GLU A 752 -46.10 49.11 -37.68
N ILE A 753 -45.46 47.97 -37.40
CA ILE A 753 -45.14 47.51 -36.03
C ILE A 753 -43.63 47.61 -35.84
N PRO A 754 -43.12 48.32 -34.82
CA PRO A 754 -41.68 48.47 -34.63
C PRO A 754 -41.00 47.14 -34.29
N VAL A 755 -39.76 46.97 -34.77
CA VAL A 755 -38.88 45.87 -34.36
C VAL A 755 -38.67 45.95 -32.84
N SER A 756 -39.05 44.91 -32.12
CA SER A 756 -39.02 44.84 -30.65
C SER A 756 -38.65 43.42 -30.19
N GLY A 757 -38.33 43.24 -28.91
CA GLY A 757 -38.00 41.92 -28.38
C GLY A 757 -36.73 41.33 -28.98
N VAL A 758 -36.74 40.03 -29.28
CA VAL A 758 -35.56 39.28 -29.78
C VAL A 758 -35.07 39.85 -31.12
N GLU A 759 -35.97 40.31 -31.98
CA GLU A 759 -35.65 40.91 -33.27
C GLU A 759 -34.86 42.21 -33.10
N ALA A 760 -35.09 42.97 -32.02
CA ALA A 760 -34.30 44.16 -31.70
C ALA A 760 -32.89 43.79 -31.24
N VAL A 761 -32.72 42.67 -30.53
CA VAL A 761 -31.39 42.13 -30.17
C VAL A 761 -30.65 41.66 -31.42
N LEU A 762 -31.35 40.99 -32.35
CA LEU A 762 -30.79 40.62 -33.65
C LEU A 762 -30.38 41.84 -34.48
N ALA A 763 -31.16 42.93 -34.45
CA ALA A 763 -30.79 44.19 -35.10
C ALA A 763 -29.52 44.79 -34.50
N GLN A 764 -29.35 44.75 -33.17
CA GLN A 764 -28.11 45.17 -32.51
C GLN A 764 -26.90 44.31 -32.92
N LEU A 765 -27.08 42.99 -33.03
CA LEU A 765 -26.05 42.09 -33.55
C LEU A 765 -25.69 42.44 -35.00
N ALA A 766 -26.69 42.63 -35.86
CA ALA A 766 -26.52 43.00 -37.26
C ALA A 766 -25.74 44.32 -37.42
N GLU A 767 -25.98 45.32 -36.56
CA GLU A 767 -25.21 46.57 -36.56
C GLU A 767 -23.73 46.36 -36.23
N GLN A 768 -23.40 45.41 -35.34
CA GLN A 768 -22.00 45.08 -35.01
C GLN A 768 -21.34 44.27 -36.13
N VAL A 769 -22.05 43.31 -36.71
CA VAL A 769 -21.59 42.46 -37.82
C VAL A 769 -21.41 43.26 -39.12
N ALA A 770 -22.23 44.29 -39.34
CA ALA A 770 -22.10 45.18 -40.49
C ALA A 770 -20.85 46.08 -40.41
N ALA A 771 -20.35 46.39 -39.20
CA ALA A 771 -19.27 47.34 -39.00
C ALA A 771 -17.94 47.02 -39.71
N PRO A 772 -17.45 45.75 -39.76
CA PRO A 772 -16.25 45.40 -40.52
C PRO A 772 -16.46 45.22 -42.03
N LEU A 773 -17.70 45.16 -42.53
CA LEU A 773 -17.96 44.87 -43.95
C LEU A 773 -17.76 46.09 -44.84
N GLN A 774 -17.18 45.88 -46.02
CA GLN A 774 -17.04 46.94 -47.02
C GLN A 774 -18.37 47.15 -47.73
N ASN A 775 -18.75 48.42 -47.94
CA ASN A 775 -19.90 48.78 -48.74
C ASN A 775 -19.53 48.72 -50.23
N ASP A 776 -19.33 47.51 -50.74
CA ASP A 776 -19.12 47.25 -52.17
C ASP A 776 -20.37 46.62 -52.82
N ASP A 777 -20.47 46.75 -54.14
CA ASP A 777 -21.63 46.28 -54.89
C ASP A 777 -21.81 44.75 -54.80
N HIS A 778 -20.74 43.99 -54.53
CA HIS A 778 -20.78 42.54 -54.46
C HIS A 778 -21.42 42.05 -53.14
N GLU A 779 -21.04 42.63 -52.00
CA GLU A 779 -21.66 42.36 -50.70
C GLU A 779 -23.14 42.79 -50.65
N VAL A 780 -23.43 43.98 -51.19
CA VAL A 780 -24.82 44.47 -51.26
C VAL A 780 -25.71 43.56 -52.10
N GLU A 781 -25.20 43.07 -53.23
CA GLU A 781 -25.93 42.14 -54.11
C GLU A 781 -26.10 40.76 -53.47
N GLY A 782 -25.06 40.25 -52.80
CA GLY A 782 -25.08 38.95 -52.12
C GLY A 782 -26.13 38.90 -51.01
N ILE A 783 -26.16 39.91 -50.13
CA ILE A 783 -27.14 39.99 -49.03
C ILE A 783 -28.56 40.22 -49.58
N ALA A 784 -28.75 41.09 -50.57
CA ALA A 784 -30.07 41.33 -51.17
C ALA A 784 -30.63 40.07 -51.86
N THR A 785 -29.76 39.25 -52.48
CA THR A 785 -30.13 37.97 -53.07
C THR A 785 -30.52 36.96 -52.00
N LEU A 786 -29.77 36.86 -50.89
CA LEU A 786 -30.13 36.02 -49.75
C LEU A 786 -31.48 36.43 -49.14
N MET A 787 -31.72 37.73 -48.97
CA MET A 787 -33.02 38.24 -48.50
C MET A 787 -34.17 37.79 -49.40
N ALA A 788 -34.00 37.90 -50.73
CA ALA A 788 -35.02 37.51 -51.69
C ALA A 788 -35.26 35.98 -51.74
N GLN A 789 -34.20 35.18 -51.53
CA GLN A 789 -34.33 33.73 -51.38
C GLN A 789 -35.09 33.34 -50.11
N MET A 790 -34.82 34.02 -48.99
CA MET A 790 -35.45 33.73 -47.71
C MET A 790 -36.91 34.24 -47.63
N SER A 791 -37.22 35.38 -48.26
CA SER A 791 -38.59 35.91 -48.32
C SER A 791 -39.47 35.24 -49.38
N GLY A 792 -38.85 34.63 -50.39
CA GLY A 792 -39.53 34.08 -51.57
C GLY A 792 -39.96 35.14 -52.60
N ASP A 793 -39.62 36.42 -52.41
CA ASP A 793 -39.93 37.51 -53.34
C ASP A 793 -38.69 37.95 -54.14
N MET A 794 -38.58 37.39 -55.35
CA MET A 794 -37.51 37.69 -56.33
C MET A 794 -37.90 38.79 -57.32
N SER A 795 -38.95 39.57 -57.06
CA SER A 795 -39.36 40.63 -57.97
C SER A 795 -38.30 41.74 -58.09
N ASP A 796 -38.19 42.35 -59.28
CA ASP A 796 -37.28 43.49 -59.50
C ASP A 796 -37.54 44.65 -58.53
N GLY A 797 -38.78 44.81 -58.08
CA GLY A 797 -39.17 45.79 -57.06
C GLY A 797 -38.61 45.45 -55.68
N ALA A 798 -38.74 44.19 -55.23
CA ALA A 798 -38.21 43.72 -53.96
C ALA A 798 -36.68 43.76 -53.92
N LEU A 799 -35.99 43.29 -54.96
CA LEU A 799 -34.52 43.34 -55.04
C LEU A 799 -33.98 44.77 -54.97
N ARG A 800 -34.63 45.74 -55.64
CA ARG A 800 -34.27 47.16 -55.53
C ARG A 800 -34.47 47.70 -54.11
N ARG A 801 -35.55 47.29 -53.43
CA ARG A 801 -35.83 47.66 -52.04
C ARG A 801 -34.77 47.07 -51.09
N TYR A 802 -34.45 45.78 -51.23
CA TYR A 802 -33.46 45.09 -50.41
C TYR A 802 -32.06 45.67 -50.56
N ARG A 803 -31.57 45.90 -51.79
CA ARG A 803 -30.27 46.57 -52.04
C ARG A 803 -30.19 47.93 -51.34
N LYS A 804 -31.28 48.72 -51.42
CA LYS A 804 -31.34 50.04 -50.77
C LYS A 804 -31.25 49.93 -49.24
N MET A 805 -31.85 48.91 -48.63
CA MET A 805 -31.80 48.68 -47.19
C MET A 805 -30.43 48.20 -46.73
N VAL A 806 -29.83 47.24 -47.44
CA VAL A 806 -28.47 46.76 -47.16
C VAL A 806 -27.46 47.91 -47.27
N SER A 807 -27.49 48.66 -48.38
CA SER A 807 -26.60 49.80 -48.58
C SER A 807 -26.80 50.88 -47.50
N ARG A 808 -28.04 51.14 -47.07
CA ARG A 808 -28.32 52.06 -45.97
C ARG A 808 -27.71 51.59 -44.64
N LEU A 809 -27.79 50.29 -44.32
CA LEU A 809 -27.22 49.73 -43.09
C LEU A 809 -25.69 49.85 -43.10
N LEU A 810 -25.04 49.46 -44.21
CA LEU A 810 -23.58 49.56 -44.37
C LEU A 810 -23.08 51.02 -44.40
N THR A 811 -23.89 51.95 -44.92
CA THR A 811 -23.54 53.38 -44.99
C THR A 811 -23.75 54.10 -43.64
N ARG A 812 -24.81 53.75 -42.87
CA ARG A 812 -25.20 54.43 -41.62
C ARG A 812 -24.10 54.52 -40.55
N ARG A 813 -23.03 53.73 -40.63
CA ARG A 813 -21.90 53.79 -39.70
C ARG A 813 -20.53 54.10 -40.32
N ALA A 814 -20.41 54.27 -41.64
CA ALA A 814 -19.19 54.86 -42.21
C ALA A 814 -18.91 56.28 -41.64
N ASP A 815 -19.95 56.97 -41.18
CA ASP A 815 -19.89 58.28 -40.52
C ASP A 815 -19.79 58.23 -38.97
N ALA A 816 -19.88 57.05 -38.34
CA ALA A 816 -19.78 56.89 -36.89
C ALA A 816 -18.38 56.44 -36.47
N GLN A 817 -17.45 57.39 -36.43
CA GLN A 817 -16.05 57.32 -35.94
C GLN A 817 -15.14 56.18 -36.46
N PRO A 818 -13.98 56.50 -37.08
CA PRO A 818 -12.98 55.49 -37.43
C PRO A 818 -12.36 54.84 -36.18
N SER A 819 -12.17 53.53 -36.22
CA SER A 819 -11.50 52.76 -35.17
C SER A 819 -10.08 53.29 -34.90
N LEU A 820 -9.61 53.15 -33.66
CA LEU A 820 -8.28 53.59 -33.21
C LEU A 820 -7.14 53.05 -34.11
N ALA A 821 -7.35 51.90 -34.74
CA ALA A 821 -6.44 51.27 -35.69
C ALA A 821 -6.25 52.06 -37.01
N ALA A 822 -7.26 52.83 -37.45
CA ALA A 822 -7.16 53.68 -38.63
C ALA A 822 -6.40 54.99 -38.34
N ARG A 823 -6.43 55.50 -37.10
CA ARG A 823 -5.64 56.68 -36.68
C ARG A 823 -4.14 56.38 -36.58
N LEU A 824 -3.75 55.15 -36.29
CA LEU A 824 -2.35 54.74 -36.15
C LEU A 824 -1.64 54.40 -37.48
N ARG A 825 -2.36 54.32 -38.62
CA ARG A 825 -1.75 54.13 -39.95
C ARG A 825 -1.50 55.43 -40.73
N GLY A 826 -1.99 56.57 -40.25
CA GLY A 826 -1.91 57.87 -40.94
C GLY A 826 -0.77 58.80 -40.49
N SER A 827 0.09 58.39 -39.56
CA SER A 827 1.31 59.12 -39.20
C SER A 827 2.55 58.31 -39.57
N ARG A 828 2.96 58.40 -40.84
CA ARG A 828 4.33 58.21 -41.29
C ARG A 828 4.70 59.37 -42.19
#